data_AF-A0A1V6C8T0-F1
#
_entry.id   AF-A0A1V6C8T0-F1
#
_cell.length_a   1.000
_cell.length_b   1.000
_cell.length_c   1.000
_cell.angle_alpha   90.00
_cell.angle_beta   90.00
_cell.angle_gamma   90.00
#
_symmetry.space_group_name_H-M   'P 1'
#
loop_
_entity.id
_entity.type
_entity.pdbx_description
1 polymer ?
#
loop_
_entity_poly.entity_id
_entity_poly.type
_entity_poly.pdbx_seq_one_letter_code
_entity_poly.pdbx_strand_id
1 'polypeptide(L)'
;MSYGITEPEANKIVFTNNCNLTLIRKELGFPSAGAKWIEKENLNELLPALLLSRWNENFENDTKLLCTYIGVEYKKYQASLDQWLKHPVSPLTKTGPIWRLTSPLMLWTEMSNQLDDNFFDGIKNAFERVFLEAKEKYSDQLKEGLLQTLIIIALYGDRLGLPIGNAQEWVDAILKRLLHGATPDKWVEVSDHLPLIAEASPRVFLEEIEFAINEQTLVITALFEEKEGFAFPQSHHTSLLWALEALAWHPSYLERVTRILLRLAEMDPGGRLSNRPFNSLVDIYLPWKPHTSVVLEGRLSILDKCLNDGYPEMWHLMLSMLPKPGAVTSGTYKLKWRDYEFGEEQGYSPSAIYDAEKWAVTQLMNAFDGDDQHLKSLIERMEHVHNPLRHKLIMWLPEAVKLIKGSNNETRKALRETLWYQNLTGIKDRYVLTVEEADSVRAAYEATIPVDLTEKYIWLFDEYYPHIPEKPDGDDVDIYVNARQTERLRKEACAELIDKLGIDEVVALKDSVKEPQTLGSTLATFSIDGLTAKVCRLLGAEKDAKFVKGYIASMESAQGEGFFSSLYEVCKKDGFTKEELTSLLLCFEQNRKLWDFVETLDADIQQMYWERVPAVFWGGYKEENTLYKISKLASVGRGLDAMNDSWIYAKEMPTAVIEELLQSVLRSKKELNDAIDHHPLSVYIEQLHKREDANKELLLQLEWMYLPVLRYDHKKESLALLNEKLATSPDFVIELLCYLYKPETEEEQEKDPTEADKHNAMRAFYLFNQWRTIPGAGDEGTLDEKVLSKWMSAVLSKASECGQYKHACSQLGQLFAHFPEWENDAEKLFAVIEPIEEKAFYSSYNAGLFNKRGFTSRGPYDGGGIERGNAELFKGLYEKYNKKYPRVSKVFKDLWTQYEQMAKEMDDEADITKLDY
;
A
#
# COMPACT_ATOMS: atom_id res chain seq x y z
N MET A 1 -12.01 -11.00 49.86
CA MET A 1 -10.59 -11.33 49.62
C MET A 1 -10.49 -11.86 48.20
N SER A 2 -10.01 -11.05 47.26
CA SER A 2 -9.57 -11.60 45.98
C SER A 2 -8.29 -12.38 46.26
N TYR A 3 -8.29 -13.67 45.96
CA TYR A 3 -7.07 -14.46 45.94
C TYR A 3 -6.42 -14.23 44.56
N GLY A 4 -5.38 -13.40 44.50
CA GLY A 4 -4.67 -13.08 43.25
C GLY A 4 -4.26 -11.61 43.15
N ILE A 5 -3.31 -11.32 42.26
CA ILE A 5 -2.93 -9.97 41.81
C ILE A 5 -3.74 -9.61 40.56
N THR A 6 -4.00 -8.32 40.33
CA THR A 6 -4.71 -7.85 39.11
C THR A 6 -3.86 -8.06 37.86
N GLU A 7 -4.45 -8.14 36.67
CA GLU A 7 -3.69 -8.28 35.41
C GLU A 7 -2.66 -7.14 35.21
N PRO A 8 -2.98 -5.85 35.45
CA PRO A 8 -1.99 -4.77 35.38
C PRO A 8 -0.84 -4.94 36.38
N GLU A 9 -1.14 -5.38 37.61
CA GLU A 9 -0.13 -5.62 38.63
C GLU A 9 0.74 -6.86 38.31
N ALA A 10 0.15 -7.88 37.68
CA ALA A 10 0.88 -9.03 37.15
C ALA A 10 1.80 -8.62 36.00
N ASN A 11 1.30 -7.88 35.02
CA ASN A 11 2.09 -7.37 33.89
C ASN A 11 3.27 -6.53 34.38
N LYS A 12 3.03 -5.61 35.32
CA LYS A 12 4.09 -4.84 35.99
C LYS A 12 5.19 -5.75 36.54
N ILE A 13 4.83 -6.71 37.38
CA ILE A 13 5.81 -7.60 38.03
C ILE A 13 6.54 -8.44 36.98
N VAL A 14 5.86 -8.85 35.91
CA VAL A 14 6.47 -9.60 34.81
C VAL A 14 7.47 -8.73 34.04
N PHE A 15 7.12 -7.48 33.70
CA PHE A 15 7.97 -6.54 32.95
C PHE A 15 9.17 -6.07 33.76
N THR A 16 8.98 -5.65 35.01
CA THR A 16 10.09 -5.18 35.86
C THR A 16 11.12 -6.27 36.14
N ASN A 17 10.73 -7.54 36.01
CA ASN A 17 11.58 -8.71 36.20
C ASN A 17 11.91 -9.50 34.94
N ASN A 18 11.56 -9.00 33.74
CA ASN A 18 11.82 -9.67 32.46
C ASN A 18 11.41 -11.15 32.43
N CYS A 19 10.19 -11.44 32.88
CA CYS A 19 9.66 -12.80 32.98
C CYS A 19 10.48 -13.76 33.89
N ASN A 20 11.42 -13.27 34.70
CA ASN A 20 12.23 -14.11 35.58
C ASN A 20 11.43 -14.60 36.80
N LEU A 21 10.98 -15.85 36.75
CA LEU A 21 10.12 -16.44 37.78
C LEU A 21 10.69 -16.34 39.20
N THR A 22 12.00 -16.43 39.40
CA THR A 22 12.60 -16.31 40.74
C THR A 22 12.48 -14.90 41.29
N LEU A 23 12.68 -13.90 40.42
CA LEU A 23 12.60 -12.49 40.81
C LEU A 23 11.13 -12.06 40.99
N ILE A 24 10.24 -12.51 40.10
CA ILE A 24 8.78 -12.37 40.25
C ILE A 24 8.32 -12.95 41.60
N ARG A 25 8.78 -14.17 41.95
CA ARG A 25 8.47 -14.78 43.25
C ARG A 25 8.97 -13.93 44.42
N LYS A 26 10.16 -13.35 44.31
CA LYS A 26 10.70 -12.46 45.35
C LYS A 26 9.84 -11.20 45.50
N GLU A 27 9.47 -10.56 44.39
CA GLU A 27 8.62 -9.37 44.41
C GLU A 27 7.24 -9.65 45.01
N LEU A 28 6.70 -10.84 44.78
CA LEU A 28 5.47 -11.35 45.41
C LEU A 28 5.64 -11.78 46.89
N GLY A 29 6.80 -11.54 47.50
CA GLY A 29 7.07 -11.85 48.91
C GLY A 29 7.41 -13.31 49.19
N PHE A 30 7.64 -14.15 48.17
CA PHE A 30 8.16 -15.50 48.36
C PHE A 30 9.68 -15.48 48.54
N PRO A 31 10.27 -16.49 49.20
CA PRO A 31 11.72 -16.60 49.32
C PRO A 31 12.41 -16.66 47.95
N SER A 32 13.45 -15.84 47.75
CA SER A 32 14.22 -15.81 46.52
C SER A 32 15.16 -17.01 46.42
N ALA A 33 14.67 -18.10 45.84
CA ALA A 33 15.48 -19.28 45.58
C ALA A 33 16.46 -19.02 44.42
N GLY A 34 17.71 -18.64 44.72
CA GLY A 34 18.81 -18.62 43.74
C GLY A 34 19.47 -17.26 43.46
N ALA A 35 18.89 -16.13 43.92
CA ALA A 35 19.46 -14.78 43.77
C ALA A 35 20.49 -14.44 44.87
N LYS A 36 21.45 -15.34 45.13
CA LYS A 36 22.46 -15.20 46.21
C LYS A 36 23.39 -13.99 46.06
N TRP A 37 23.44 -13.38 44.88
CA TRP A 37 24.25 -12.18 44.66
C TRP A 37 23.78 -10.98 45.49
N ILE A 38 22.51 -10.96 45.89
CA ILE A 38 21.92 -9.89 46.71
C ILE A 38 22.55 -9.83 48.11
N GLU A 39 23.06 -10.97 48.60
CA GLU A 39 23.73 -11.08 49.91
C GLU A 39 25.23 -10.66 49.85
N LYS A 40 25.76 -10.30 48.68
CA LYS A 40 27.16 -9.86 48.55
C LYS A 40 27.33 -8.40 49.00
N GLU A 41 28.33 -8.14 49.83
CA GLU A 41 28.63 -6.79 50.35
C GLU A 41 29.18 -5.80 49.30
N ASN A 42 29.73 -6.27 48.17
CA ASN A 42 30.34 -5.39 47.16
C ASN A 42 29.65 -5.50 45.80
N LEU A 43 28.55 -4.76 45.64
CA LEU A 43 27.80 -4.63 44.39
C LEU A 43 28.35 -3.53 43.46
N ASN A 44 29.43 -2.84 43.84
CA ASN A 44 29.96 -1.70 43.10
C ASN A 44 30.39 -2.02 41.66
N GLU A 45 30.74 -3.29 41.39
CA GLU A 45 31.06 -3.75 40.03
C GLU A 45 29.86 -3.64 39.06
N LEU A 46 28.63 -3.61 39.59
CA LEU A 46 27.40 -3.48 38.81
C LEU A 46 26.98 -2.03 38.57
N LEU A 47 27.64 -1.03 39.18
CA LEU A 47 27.25 0.39 39.03
C LEU A 47 27.21 0.87 37.56
N PRO A 48 28.21 0.58 36.70
CA PRO A 48 28.13 0.99 35.29
C PRO A 48 26.96 0.33 34.54
N ALA A 49 26.69 -0.95 34.84
CA ALA A 49 25.54 -1.66 34.25
C ALA A 49 24.20 -1.13 34.78
N LEU A 50 24.13 -0.75 36.06
CA LEU A 50 22.94 -0.11 36.67
C LEU A 50 22.65 1.24 36.00
N LEU A 51 23.70 2.02 35.72
CA LEU A 51 23.60 3.35 35.10
C LEU A 51 23.07 3.27 33.67
N LEU A 52 23.68 2.41 32.84
CA LEU A 52 23.36 2.34 31.41
C LEU A 52 22.20 1.40 31.10
N SER A 53 21.86 0.47 31.99
CA SER A 53 20.82 -0.56 31.89
C SER A 53 20.98 -1.57 30.74
N ARG A 54 21.32 -1.13 29.53
CA ARG A 54 21.48 -1.92 28.31
C ARG A 54 22.61 -1.34 27.44
N TRP A 55 23.35 -2.18 26.71
CA TRP A 55 24.36 -1.73 25.74
C TRP A 55 24.70 -2.82 24.72
N ASN A 56 25.40 -2.43 23.64
CA ASN A 56 25.88 -3.35 22.62
C ASN A 56 27.41 -3.45 22.65
N GLU A 57 27.97 -4.63 22.91
CA GLU A 57 29.43 -4.81 23.02
C GLU A 57 30.18 -4.64 21.71
N ASN A 58 29.50 -4.74 20.57
CA ASN A 58 30.09 -4.48 19.25
C ASN A 58 30.25 -2.98 18.96
N PHE A 59 29.60 -2.11 19.74
CA PHE A 59 29.76 -0.65 19.62
C PHE A 59 30.87 -0.15 20.54
N GLU A 60 31.96 0.34 19.95
CA GLU A 60 33.13 0.79 20.70
C GLU A 60 32.81 1.95 21.65
N ASN A 61 31.91 2.86 21.27
CA ASN A 61 31.57 4.00 22.12
C ASN A 61 30.73 3.62 23.33
N ASP A 62 29.84 2.62 23.21
CA ASP A 62 29.09 2.05 24.33
C ASP A 62 30.05 1.49 25.39
N THR A 63 30.99 0.66 24.93
CA THR A 63 31.98 0.03 25.82
C THR A 63 32.94 1.05 26.43
N LYS A 64 33.34 2.10 25.69
CA LYS A 64 34.13 3.24 26.23
C LYS A 64 33.36 4.02 27.29
N LEU A 65 32.05 4.23 27.12
CA LEU A 65 31.24 4.93 28.10
C LEU A 65 31.21 4.15 29.42
N LEU A 66 30.95 2.84 29.37
CA LEU A 66 31.05 1.95 30.54
C LEU A 66 32.40 2.05 31.25
N CYS A 67 33.49 2.00 30.47
CA CYS A 67 34.86 2.05 31.01
C CYS A 67 35.20 3.39 31.67
N THR A 68 34.60 4.49 31.19
CA THR A 68 34.85 5.83 31.74
C THR A 68 34.38 5.93 33.20
N TYR A 69 33.30 5.24 33.56
CA TYR A 69 32.78 5.23 34.94
C TYR A 69 33.59 4.38 35.90
N ILE A 70 34.13 3.25 35.43
CA ILE A 70 34.83 2.28 36.30
C ILE A 70 36.36 2.43 36.27
N GLY A 71 36.90 3.18 35.32
CA GLY A 71 38.34 3.43 35.19
C GLY A 71 39.16 2.20 34.79
N VAL A 72 38.52 1.16 34.21
CA VAL A 72 39.18 -0.06 33.74
C VAL A 72 38.89 -0.33 32.27
N GLU A 73 39.78 -1.07 31.61
CA GLU A 73 39.59 -1.51 30.22
C GLU A 73 38.41 -2.49 30.08
N TYR A 74 37.70 -2.41 28.95
CA TYR A 74 36.48 -3.20 28.74
C TYR A 74 36.69 -4.70 28.88
N LYS A 75 37.81 -5.25 28.37
CA LYS A 75 38.11 -6.70 28.53
C LYS A 75 38.20 -7.15 29.98
N LYS A 76 38.72 -6.30 30.87
CA LYS A 76 38.78 -6.60 32.31
C LYS A 76 37.38 -6.50 32.94
N TYR A 77 36.59 -5.51 32.52
CA TYR A 77 35.23 -5.36 33.01
C TYR A 77 34.33 -6.50 32.53
N GLN A 78 34.39 -6.86 31.26
CA GLN A 78 33.71 -8.00 30.66
C GLN A 78 34.00 -9.29 31.42
N ALA A 79 35.25 -9.54 31.82
CA ALA A 79 35.58 -10.72 32.62
C ALA A 79 34.89 -10.74 34.00
N SER A 80 34.60 -9.58 34.61
CA SER A 80 33.76 -9.48 35.82
C SER A 80 32.29 -9.74 35.48
N LEU A 81 31.75 -9.11 34.43
CA LEU A 81 30.37 -9.32 33.99
C LEU A 81 30.08 -10.79 33.64
N ASP A 82 31.03 -11.49 33.02
CA ASP A 82 30.94 -12.92 32.72
C ASP A 82 30.90 -13.78 34.00
N GLN A 83 31.48 -13.34 35.13
CA GLN A 83 31.29 -14.02 36.41
C GLN A 83 29.88 -13.80 36.95
N TRP A 84 29.31 -12.61 36.74
CA TRP A 84 27.93 -12.32 37.15
C TRP A 84 26.92 -13.18 36.38
N LEU A 85 27.13 -13.38 35.07
CA LEU A 85 26.30 -14.25 34.21
C LEU A 85 26.25 -15.71 34.68
N LYS A 86 27.26 -16.21 35.38
CA LYS A 86 27.31 -17.61 35.86
C LYS A 86 26.42 -17.88 37.07
N HIS A 87 25.86 -16.83 37.69
CA HIS A 87 24.93 -17.03 38.80
C HIS A 87 23.64 -17.70 38.32
N PRO A 88 23.05 -18.65 39.08
CA PRO A 88 21.80 -19.31 38.70
C PRO A 88 20.65 -18.34 38.41
N VAL A 89 20.66 -17.20 39.10
CA VAL A 89 19.85 -16.03 38.78
C VAL A 89 20.82 -14.86 38.68
N SER A 90 21.24 -14.52 37.46
CA SER A 90 22.18 -13.42 37.21
C SER A 90 21.48 -12.06 37.30
N PRO A 91 22.14 -11.00 37.82
CA PRO A 91 21.65 -9.62 37.72
C PRO A 91 21.70 -9.08 36.28
N LEU A 92 22.39 -9.77 35.37
CA LEU A 92 22.56 -9.42 33.97
C LEU A 92 22.06 -10.54 33.04
N THR A 93 21.56 -10.18 31.87
CA THR A 93 21.35 -11.11 30.76
C THR A 93 22.13 -10.66 29.53
N LYS A 94 22.46 -11.62 28.68
CA LYS A 94 23.15 -11.40 27.42
C LYS A 94 22.48 -12.21 26.31
N THR A 95 22.08 -11.53 25.23
CA THR A 95 21.52 -12.13 24.00
C THR A 95 22.34 -11.60 22.83
N GLY A 96 23.00 -12.50 22.09
CA GLY A 96 24.01 -12.09 21.10
C GLY A 96 25.07 -11.13 21.70
N PRO A 97 25.31 -9.95 21.08
CA PRO A 97 26.22 -8.92 21.60
C PRO A 97 25.56 -7.94 22.59
N ILE A 98 24.26 -8.09 22.87
CA ILE A 98 23.48 -7.15 23.67
C ILE A 98 23.49 -7.60 25.12
N TRP A 99 23.88 -6.68 25.99
CA TRP A 99 23.85 -6.85 27.44
C TRP A 99 22.73 -6.01 28.04
N ARG A 100 22.09 -6.50 29.10
CA ARG A 100 21.08 -5.75 29.86
C ARG A 100 20.94 -6.24 31.30
N LEU A 101 20.27 -5.44 32.14
CA LEU A 101 19.85 -5.86 33.48
C LEU A 101 18.73 -6.91 33.41
N THR A 102 18.82 -7.96 34.23
CA THR A 102 17.79 -9.01 34.32
C THR A 102 16.53 -8.50 35.01
N SER A 103 16.66 -7.72 36.09
CA SER A 103 15.56 -7.06 36.77
C SER A 103 16.07 -5.68 37.23
N PRO A 104 15.87 -4.66 36.39
CA PRO A 104 16.31 -3.31 36.70
C PRO A 104 15.79 -2.84 38.07
N LEU A 105 14.48 -2.95 38.32
CA LEU A 105 13.87 -2.44 39.54
C LEU A 105 14.41 -3.12 40.81
N MET A 106 14.65 -4.44 40.75
CA MET A 106 15.25 -5.17 41.87
C MET A 106 16.66 -4.63 42.16
N LEU A 107 17.51 -4.50 41.15
CA LEU A 107 18.88 -4.03 41.34
C LEU A 107 18.91 -2.59 41.89
N TRP A 108 18.06 -1.71 41.37
CA TRP A 108 17.85 -0.37 41.91
C TRP A 108 17.41 -0.40 43.38
N THR A 109 16.50 -1.31 43.76
CA THR A 109 16.02 -1.45 45.14
C THR A 109 17.15 -1.85 46.09
N GLU A 110 17.93 -2.87 45.74
CA GLU A 110 19.00 -3.39 46.58
C GLU A 110 20.20 -2.43 46.69
N MET A 111 20.49 -1.67 45.62
CA MET A 111 21.62 -0.74 45.58
C MET A 111 21.27 0.68 46.03
N SER A 112 19.99 1.05 46.14
CA SER A 112 19.51 2.40 46.46
C SER A 112 20.26 3.10 47.60
N ASN A 113 20.49 2.41 48.71
CA ASN A 113 21.18 2.94 49.90
C ASN A 113 22.69 3.17 49.71
N GLN A 114 23.28 2.70 48.61
CA GLN A 114 24.70 2.81 48.28
C GLN A 114 24.97 3.89 47.20
N LEU A 115 23.92 4.48 46.63
CA LEU A 115 24.04 5.47 45.56
C LEU A 115 24.27 6.87 46.14
N ASP A 116 25.25 7.60 45.59
CA ASP A 116 25.65 8.95 45.99
C ASP A 116 25.45 9.97 44.85
N ASP A 117 25.71 11.24 45.14
CA ASP A 117 25.57 12.33 44.15
C ASP A 117 26.43 12.11 42.89
N ASN A 118 27.62 11.50 43.03
CA ASN A 118 28.51 11.22 41.91
C ASN A 118 27.88 10.27 40.91
N PHE A 119 27.10 9.28 41.38
CA PHE A 119 26.37 8.36 40.52
C PHE A 119 25.31 9.09 39.67
N PHE A 120 24.55 10.01 40.26
CA PHE A 120 23.50 10.78 39.56
C PHE A 120 24.06 11.82 38.61
N ASP A 121 25.17 12.48 38.97
CA ASP A 121 25.90 13.33 38.03
C ASP A 121 26.51 12.49 36.90
N GLY A 122 26.88 11.25 37.20
CA GLY A 122 27.22 10.25 36.19
C GLY A 122 26.10 10.01 35.18
N ILE A 123 24.86 9.80 35.62
CA ILE A 123 23.70 9.61 34.73
C ILE A 123 23.49 10.84 33.84
N LYS A 124 23.53 12.05 34.41
CA LYS A 124 23.39 13.31 33.65
C LYS A 124 24.45 13.41 32.57
N ASN A 125 25.73 13.20 32.92
CA ASN A 125 26.84 13.30 31.98
C ASN A 125 26.74 12.24 30.87
N ALA A 126 26.30 11.01 31.18
CA ALA A 126 26.07 9.98 30.16
C ALA A 126 24.95 10.41 29.21
N PHE A 127 23.83 10.91 29.76
CA PHE A 127 22.70 11.35 28.97
C PHE A 127 23.07 12.52 28.06
N GLU A 128 23.74 13.56 28.57
CA GLU A 128 24.19 14.70 27.77
C GLU A 128 25.14 14.25 26.65
N ARG A 129 26.09 13.36 26.94
CA ARG A 129 27.03 12.86 25.93
C ARG A 129 26.35 12.03 24.83
N VAL A 130 25.38 11.20 25.20
CA VAL A 130 24.69 10.31 24.25
C VAL A 130 23.61 11.04 23.45
N PHE A 131 22.79 11.86 24.11
CA PHE A 131 21.64 12.51 23.50
C PHE A 131 21.87 13.95 23.06
N LEU A 132 22.83 14.72 23.61
CA LEU A 132 23.07 16.11 23.20
C LEU A 132 24.33 16.25 22.33
N GLU A 133 25.42 15.55 22.66
CA GLU A 133 26.71 15.77 22.00
C GLU A 133 26.95 14.89 20.76
N ALA A 134 26.61 13.59 20.79
CA ALA A 134 27.03 12.68 19.71
C ALA A 134 26.19 11.40 19.54
N LYS A 135 24.93 11.51 19.09
CA LYS A 135 24.00 10.36 18.98
C LYS A 135 24.47 9.23 18.05
N GLU A 136 24.94 9.52 16.84
CA GLU A 136 25.32 8.48 15.84
C GLU A 136 26.48 7.58 16.32
N LYS A 137 27.17 7.99 17.38
CA LYS A 137 28.29 7.23 17.94
C LYS A 137 27.84 6.07 18.80
N TYR A 138 26.60 6.05 19.29
CA TYR A 138 26.13 5.10 20.28
C TYR A 138 25.02 4.20 19.72
N SER A 139 24.95 2.96 20.23
CA SER A 139 23.89 2.02 19.85
C SER A 139 22.52 2.48 20.35
N ASP A 140 21.46 2.03 19.67
CA ASP A 140 20.09 2.29 20.13
C ASP A 140 19.80 1.57 21.45
N GLN A 141 20.42 0.39 21.65
CA GLN A 141 20.33 -0.35 22.92
C GLN A 141 20.82 0.47 24.12
N LEU A 142 21.89 1.27 23.95
CA LEU A 142 22.39 2.16 24.99
C LEU A 142 21.44 3.34 25.26
N LYS A 143 20.88 3.93 24.20
CA LYS A 143 19.93 5.04 24.29
C LYS A 143 18.66 4.62 25.02
N GLU A 144 18.11 3.47 24.66
CA GLU A 144 16.98 2.85 25.34
C GLU A 144 17.30 2.57 26.82
N GLY A 145 18.49 2.04 27.11
CA GLY A 145 18.92 1.74 28.47
C GLY A 145 19.03 2.99 29.36
N LEU A 146 19.55 4.11 28.83
CA LEU A 146 19.57 5.39 29.54
C LEU A 146 18.17 5.94 29.80
N LEU A 147 17.27 5.85 28.81
CA LEU A 147 15.87 6.26 28.99
C LEU A 147 15.16 5.38 30.01
N GLN A 148 15.41 4.08 29.99
CA GLN A 148 14.91 3.13 30.98
C GLN A 148 15.38 3.48 32.40
N THR A 149 16.65 3.86 32.56
CA THR A 149 17.17 4.38 33.84
C THR A 149 16.38 5.62 34.29
N LEU A 150 16.12 6.58 33.40
CA LEU A 150 15.31 7.75 33.72
C LEU A 150 13.86 7.38 34.09
N ILE A 151 13.24 6.43 33.37
CA ILE A 151 11.89 5.94 33.67
C ILE A 151 11.83 5.32 35.08
N ILE A 152 12.81 4.49 35.45
CA ILE A 152 12.86 3.87 36.78
C ILE A 152 13.02 4.94 37.87
N ILE A 153 13.88 5.93 37.65
CA ILE A 153 14.05 7.04 38.59
C ILE A 153 12.73 7.82 38.73
N ALA A 154 12.10 8.19 37.62
CA ALA A 154 10.84 8.93 37.62
C ALA A 154 9.73 8.19 38.40
N LEU A 155 9.64 6.87 38.25
CA LEU A 155 8.59 6.05 38.86
C LEU A 155 8.87 5.68 40.32
N TYR A 156 10.12 5.41 40.67
CA TYR A 156 10.46 4.77 41.94
C TYR A 156 11.44 5.56 42.81
N GLY A 157 12.07 6.61 42.29
CA GLY A 157 13.12 7.35 42.99
C GLY A 157 12.70 7.89 44.35
N ASP A 158 11.50 8.47 44.45
CA ASP A 158 10.95 8.99 45.71
C ASP A 158 10.71 7.86 46.73
N ARG A 159 10.22 6.70 46.27
CA ARG A 159 9.97 5.52 47.11
C ARG A 159 11.28 4.89 47.59
N LEU A 160 12.31 4.92 46.75
CA LEU A 160 13.65 4.43 47.05
C LEU A 160 14.46 5.38 47.93
N GLY A 161 13.99 6.61 48.16
CA GLY A 161 14.68 7.60 48.98
C GLY A 161 15.99 8.09 48.36
N LEU A 162 16.04 8.19 47.02
CA LEU A 162 17.24 8.63 46.30
C LEU A 162 17.62 10.08 46.66
N PRO A 163 18.92 10.43 46.74
CA PRO A 163 19.41 11.75 47.16
C PRO A 163 19.22 12.87 46.11
N ILE A 164 18.13 12.84 45.33
CA ILE A 164 17.90 13.75 44.18
C ILE A 164 16.71 14.71 44.35
N GLY A 165 16.02 14.66 45.50
CA GLY A 165 14.79 15.42 45.72
C GLY A 165 13.60 14.72 45.07
N ASN A 166 12.68 15.49 44.46
CA ASN A 166 11.57 14.91 43.71
C ASN A 166 12.08 14.26 42.42
N ALA A 167 11.93 12.94 42.32
CA ALA A 167 12.54 12.16 41.25
C ALA A 167 11.93 12.48 39.86
N GLN A 168 10.62 12.74 39.78
CA GLN A 168 9.97 13.12 38.52
C GLN A 168 10.45 14.50 38.05
N GLU A 169 10.51 15.50 38.93
CA GLU A 169 11.02 16.84 38.60
C GLU A 169 12.49 16.81 38.15
N TRP A 170 13.30 15.93 38.75
CA TRP A 170 14.68 15.73 38.34
C TRP A 170 14.79 15.17 36.91
N VAL A 171 13.98 14.17 36.56
CA VAL A 171 13.92 13.60 35.19
C VAL A 171 13.36 14.62 34.20
N ASP A 172 12.31 15.34 34.58
CA ASP A 172 11.71 16.42 33.78
C ASP A 172 12.76 17.47 33.41
N ALA A 173 13.65 17.85 34.34
CA ALA A 173 14.71 18.82 34.06
C ALA A 173 15.73 18.32 33.02
N ILE A 174 16.03 17.03 33.00
CA ILE A 174 16.95 16.43 32.02
C ILE A 174 16.30 16.40 30.64
N LEU A 175 15.06 15.90 30.54
CA LEU A 175 14.36 15.80 29.26
C LEU A 175 13.96 17.18 28.70
N LYS A 176 13.72 18.16 29.57
CA LYS A 176 13.51 19.54 29.15
C LYS A 176 14.76 20.11 28.46
N ARG A 177 15.97 19.79 28.92
CA ARG A 177 17.21 20.20 28.22
C ARG A 177 17.37 19.54 26.85
N LEU A 178 16.80 18.35 26.66
CA LEU A 178 16.84 17.65 25.38
C LEU A 178 15.90 18.27 24.34
N LEU A 179 14.67 18.59 24.74
CA LEU A 179 13.59 18.95 23.82
C LEU A 179 13.38 20.47 23.71
N HIS A 180 13.54 21.21 24.81
CA HIS A 180 13.20 22.63 24.84
C HIS A 180 14.17 23.46 23.99
N GLY A 181 13.62 24.18 23.01
CA GLY A 181 14.41 24.97 22.06
C GLY A 181 15.28 24.12 21.13
N ALA A 182 15.06 22.80 21.08
CA ALA A 182 15.77 21.91 20.18
C ALA A 182 15.39 22.17 18.71
N THR A 183 16.34 21.93 17.81
CA THR A 183 16.11 22.10 16.36
C THR A 183 15.17 21.01 15.82
N PRO A 184 14.52 21.23 14.66
CA PRO A 184 13.74 20.19 13.99
C PRO A 184 14.55 18.92 13.70
N ASP A 185 15.80 19.09 13.26
CA ASP A 185 16.74 17.97 13.04
C ASP A 185 16.94 17.17 14.31
N LYS A 186 16.98 17.83 15.48
CA LYS A 186 17.12 17.15 16.76
C LYS A 186 15.91 16.29 17.11
N TRP A 187 14.71 16.76 16.80
CA TRP A 187 13.48 15.99 17.01
C TRP A 187 13.38 14.77 16.09
N VAL A 188 13.72 14.95 14.82
CA VAL A 188 13.86 13.85 13.85
C VAL A 188 14.92 12.87 14.33
N GLU A 189 16.03 13.39 14.84
CA GLU A 189 17.11 12.59 15.38
C GLU A 189 16.63 11.74 16.56
N VAL A 190 15.84 12.24 17.51
CA VAL A 190 15.38 11.43 18.65
C VAL A 190 14.04 10.70 18.41
N SER A 191 13.51 10.71 17.19
CA SER A 191 12.15 10.25 16.88
C SER A 191 11.86 8.84 17.38
N ASP A 192 12.77 7.91 17.15
CA ASP A 192 12.59 6.47 17.44
C ASP A 192 12.52 6.19 18.94
N HIS A 193 12.82 7.20 19.77
CA HIS A 193 12.83 7.10 21.22
C HIS A 193 11.76 7.99 21.87
N LEU A 194 10.95 8.71 21.08
CA LEU A 194 9.86 9.54 21.60
C LEU A 194 8.89 8.77 22.51
N PRO A 195 8.52 7.50 22.24
CA PRO A 195 7.67 6.75 23.18
C PRO A 195 8.31 6.59 24.58
N LEU A 196 9.60 6.29 24.65
CA LEU A 196 10.33 6.17 25.93
C LEU A 196 10.57 7.53 26.60
N ILE A 197 10.75 8.59 25.81
CA ILE A 197 10.86 9.96 26.33
C ILE A 197 9.52 10.40 26.94
N ALA A 198 8.41 10.15 26.24
CA ALA A 198 7.06 10.41 26.72
C ALA A 198 6.75 9.58 27.98
N GLU A 199 7.28 8.36 28.07
CA GLU A 199 7.17 7.53 29.26
C GLU A 199 7.98 8.08 30.45
N ALA A 200 9.20 8.55 30.21
CA ALA A 200 10.06 9.09 31.27
C ALA A 200 9.52 10.42 31.84
N SER A 201 9.09 11.33 30.97
CA SER A 201 8.49 12.61 31.36
C SER A 201 7.28 12.97 30.48
N PRO A 202 6.09 12.44 30.80
CA PRO A 202 4.87 12.72 30.05
C PRO A 202 4.55 14.22 29.97
N ARG A 203 4.76 14.92 31.08
CA ARG A 203 4.44 16.35 31.19
C ARG A 203 5.30 17.20 30.25
N VAL A 204 6.63 17.01 30.28
CA VAL A 204 7.56 17.76 29.43
C VAL A 204 7.33 17.43 27.97
N PHE A 205 7.18 16.14 27.63
CA PHE A 205 6.89 15.74 26.25
C PHE A 205 5.65 16.45 25.69
N LEU A 206 4.52 16.44 26.41
CA LEU A 206 3.30 17.13 25.98
C LEU A 206 3.48 18.66 25.92
N GLU A 207 4.16 19.26 26.90
CA GLU A 207 4.43 20.71 26.92
C GLU A 207 5.26 21.16 25.71
N GLU A 208 6.28 20.40 25.32
CA GLU A 208 7.15 20.77 24.20
C GLU A 208 6.45 20.56 22.84
N ILE A 209 5.56 19.57 22.71
CA ILE A 209 4.72 19.43 21.51
C ILE A 209 3.69 20.56 21.42
N GLU A 210 3.02 20.89 22.52
CA GLU A 210 2.09 22.03 22.58
C GLU A 210 2.82 23.34 22.25
N PHE A 211 4.04 23.54 22.78
CA PHE A 211 4.89 24.68 22.44
C PHE A 211 5.22 24.69 20.94
N ALA A 212 5.64 23.56 20.37
CA ALA A 212 5.97 23.44 18.95
C ALA A 212 4.79 23.79 18.03
N ILE A 213 3.57 23.38 18.41
CA ILE A 213 2.31 23.68 17.69
C ILE A 213 1.95 25.17 17.84
N ASN A 214 1.93 25.69 19.08
CA ASN A 214 1.50 27.06 19.37
C ASN A 214 2.44 28.11 18.76
N GLU A 215 3.74 27.88 18.82
CA GLU A 215 4.76 28.77 18.23
C GLU A 215 5.00 28.48 16.74
N GLN A 216 4.28 27.52 16.14
CA GLN A 216 4.40 27.11 14.74
C GLN A 216 5.85 26.83 14.31
N THR A 217 6.58 26.12 15.17
CA THR A 217 7.96 25.72 14.88
C THR A 217 7.99 24.70 13.73
N LEU A 218 9.15 24.56 13.07
CA LEU A 218 9.34 23.57 12.00
C LEU A 218 9.47 22.12 12.51
N VAL A 219 9.37 21.88 13.82
CA VAL A 219 9.52 20.55 14.44
C VAL A 219 8.48 19.56 13.91
N ILE A 220 7.21 19.95 13.92
CA ILE A 220 6.12 19.08 13.46
C ILE A 220 6.29 18.80 11.96
N THR A 221 6.55 19.83 11.15
CA THR A 221 6.77 19.65 9.71
C THR A 221 7.93 18.69 9.41
N ALA A 222 9.06 18.80 10.12
CA ALA A 222 10.20 17.92 9.94
C ALA A 222 9.90 16.47 10.29
N LEU A 223 9.07 16.22 11.31
CA LEU A 223 8.64 14.87 11.67
C LEU A 223 7.69 14.25 10.63
N PHE A 224 6.87 15.07 9.96
CA PHE A 224 5.88 14.64 8.97
C PHE A 224 6.44 14.53 7.55
N GLU A 225 7.71 14.91 7.31
CA GLU A 225 8.35 14.73 6.01
C GLU A 225 8.41 13.23 5.65
N GLU A 226 7.86 12.87 4.48
CA GLU A 226 7.84 11.49 3.96
C GLU A 226 8.96 11.32 2.93
N LYS A 227 9.82 10.31 3.13
CA LYS A 227 10.92 9.96 2.22
C LYS A 227 10.63 8.64 1.52
N GLU A 228 11.01 8.51 0.24
CA GLU A 228 10.96 7.23 -0.45
C GLU A 228 12.02 6.27 0.13
N GLY A 229 11.57 5.20 0.77
CA GLY A 229 12.43 4.10 1.20
C GLY A 229 12.63 3.05 0.10
N PHE A 230 13.50 2.06 0.36
CA PHE A 230 13.85 1.01 -0.61
C PHE A 230 12.65 0.14 -1.05
N ALA A 231 11.63 0.00 -0.20
CA ALA A 231 10.42 -0.77 -0.49
C ALA A 231 9.12 -0.06 -0.07
N PHE A 232 9.17 0.82 0.93
CA PHE A 232 8.02 1.55 1.47
C PHE A 232 8.42 2.97 1.88
N PRO A 233 7.49 3.93 1.87
CA PRO A 233 7.73 5.27 2.39
C PRO A 233 8.06 5.25 3.89
N GLN A 234 8.92 6.16 4.33
CA GLN A 234 9.32 6.29 5.74
C GLN A 234 9.09 7.72 6.22
N SER A 235 8.64 7.87 7.47
CA SER A 235 8.47 9.16 8.12
C SER A 235 8.52 9.03 9.64
N HIS A 236 8.96 10.08 10.33
CA HIS A 236 9.25 10.07 11.76
C HIS A 236 8.01 10.36 12.64
N HIS A 237 6.91 10.84 12.04
CA HIS A 237 5.67 11.15 12.76
C HIS A 237 5.02 9.91 13.39
N THR A 238 5.26 8.70 12.86
CA THR A 238 4.72 7.46 13.43
C THR A 238 5.15 7.27 14.89
N SER A 239 6.40 7.57 15.24
CA SER A 239 6.89 7.49 16.61
C SER A 239 6.32 8.57 17.53
N LEU A 240 6.04 9.77 16.99
CA LEU A 240 5.31 10.82 17.70
C LEU A 240 3.88 10.36 18.03
N LEU A 241 3.19 9.77 17.06
CA LEU A 241 1.83 9.26 17.23
C LEU A 241 1.79 8.12 18.24
N TRP A 242 2.73 7.17 18.19
CA TRP A 242 2.85 6.12 19.21
C TRP A 242 3.05 6.68 20.61
N ALA A 243 3.86 7.72 20.76
CA ALA A 243 4.04 8.37 22.06
C ALA A 243 2.75 9.03 22.59
N LEU A 244 1.99 9.72 21.73
CA LEU A 244 0.71 10.35 22.08
C LEU A 244 -0.36 9.30 22.40
N GLU A 245 -0.48 8.27 21.56
CA GLU A 245 -1.33 7.10 21.76
C GLU A 245 -1.08 6.44 23.12
N ALA A 246 0.18 6.24 23.48
CA ALA A 246 0.54 5.66 24.77
C ALA A 246 0.05 6.51 25.95
N LEU A 247 0.21 7.83 25.87
CA LEU A 247 -0.25 8.76 26.90
C LEU A 247 -1.77 8.88 26.97
N ALA A 248 -2.49 8.62 25.87
CA ALA A 248 -3.95 8.65 25.83
C ALA A 248 -4.60 7.61 26.78
N TRP A 249 -3.85 6.57 27.17
CA TRP A 249 -4.30 5.60 28.17
C TRP A 249 -4.46 6.20 29.57
N HIS A 250 -3.77 7.30 29.90
CA HIS A 250 -3.85 7.92 31.22
C HIS A 250 -4.96 8.98 31.31
N PRO A 251 -5.82 8.94 32.35
CA PRO A 251 -6.89 9.93 32.51
C PRO A 251 -6.42 11.39 32.61
N SER A 252 -5.26 11.65 33.22
CA SER A 252 -4.74 13.01 33.34
C SER A 252 -4.15 13.58 32.05
N TYR A 253 -3.89 12.76 31.04
CA TYR A 253 -3.28 13.19 29.78
C TYR A 253 -4.22 13.14 28.59
N LEU A 254 -5.30 12.34 28.64
CA LEU A 254 -6.24 12.19 27.53
C LEU A 254 -6.72 13.54 26.97
N GLU A 255 -7.15 14.49 27.81
CA GLU A 255 -7.62 15.79 27.31
C GLU A 255 -6.54 16.55 26.52
N ARG A 256 -5.29 16.56 27.00
CA ARG A 256 -4.18 17.22 26.31
C ARG A 256 -3.82 16.51 25.01
N VAL A 257 -3.74 15.18 25.05
CA VAL A 257 -3.47 14.36 23.86
C VAL A 257 -4.54 14.56 22.78
N THR A 258 -5.82 14.56 23.15
CA THR A 258 -6.93 14.82 22.22
C THR A 258 -6.79 16.17 21.53
N ARG A 259 -6.45 17.22 22.28
CA ARG A 259 -6.23 18.57 21.73
C ARG A 259 -5.02 18.62 20.80
N ILE A 260 -3.93 17.95 21.16
CA ILE A 260 -2.74 17.84 20.31
C ILE A 260 -3.08 17.10 19.01
N LEU A 261 -3.74 15.95 19.07
CA LEU A 261 -4.09 15.17 17.89
C LEU A 261 -5.05 15.91 16.95
N LEU A 262 -6.01 16.68 17.50
CA LEU A 262 -6.88 17.55 16.71
C LEU A 262 -6.06 18.62 15.96
N ARG A 263 -5.11 19.28 16.62
CA ARG A 263 -4.21 20.25 15.96
C ARG A 263 -3.29 19.60 14.93
N LEU A 264 -2.75 18.42 15.23
CA LEU A 264 -1.89 17.71 14.30
C LEU A 264 -2.67 17.24 13.06
N ALA A 265 -3.94 16.86 13.21
CA ALA A 265 -4.81 16.53 12.08
C ALA A 265 -5.05 17.73 11.15
N GLU A 266 -5.23 18.93 11.71
CA GLU A 266 -5.34 20.17 10.93
C GLU A 266 -4.05 20.50 10.15
N MET A 267 -2.89 20.17 10.73
CA MET A 267 -1.57 20.41 10.13
C MET A 267 -1.12 19.31 9.16
N ASP A 268 -1.89 18.23 9.04
CA ASP A 268 -1.46 17.00 8.39
C ASP A 268 -1.34 17.15 6.86
N PRO A 269 -0.14 17.01 6.24
CA PRO A 269 0.02 17.21 4.80
C PRO A 269 -0.52 16.06 3.93
N GLY A 270 -1.08 15.01 4.54
CA GLY A 270 -1.36 13.73 3.89
C GLY A 270 -0.09 12.90 3.63
N GLY A 271 -0.26 11.71 3.04
CA GLY A 271 0.84 10.78 2.81
C GLY A 271 0.36 9.38 2.46
N ARG A 272 1.28 8.43 2.26
CA ARG A 272 0.96 7.04 1.94
C ARG A 272 0.89 6.14 3.18
N LEU A 273 1.40 6.60 4.33
CA LEU A 273 1.34 5.87 5.59
C LEU A 273 -0.04 5.95 6.23
N SER A 274 -0.52 4.83 6.77
CA SER A 274 -1.84 4.74 7.40
C SER A 274 -1.90 5.35 8.80
N ASN A 275 -0.80 5.32 9.57
CA ASN A 275 -0.77 5.88 10.93
C ASN A 275 -0.67 7.42 10.85
N ARG A 276 -1.82 8.10 11.00
CA ARG A 276 -1.97 9.56 10.89
C ARG A 276 -2.71 10.10 12.11
N PRO A 277 -2.56 11.39 12.47
CA PRO A 277 -3.12 11.94 13.71
C PRO A 277 -4.62 11.71 13.87
N PHE A 278 -5.40 11.91 12.80
CA PHE A 278 -6.84 11.69 12.80
C PHE A 278 -7.21 10.22 13.03
N ASN A 279 -6.42 9.28 12.50
CA ASN A 279 -6.66 7.84 12.69
C ASN A 279 -6.39 7.43 14.15
N SER A 280 -5.30 7.92 14.76
CA SER A 280 -5.04 7.73 16.20
C SER A 280 -6.17 8.29 17.05
N LEU A 281 -6.70 9.48 16.71
CA LEU A 281 -7.84 10.10 17.40
C LEU A 281 -9.11 9.25 17.30
N VAL A 282 -9.42 8.72 16.11
CA VAL A 282 -10.54 7.80 15.91
C VAL A 282 -10.37 6.56 16.76
N ASP A 283 -9.21 5.91 16.70
CA ASP A 283 -8.91 4.69 17.46
C ASP A 283 -9.10 4.91 18.98
N ILE A 284 -8.55 5.99 19.54
CA ILE A 284 -8.70 6.32 20.97
C ILE A 284 -10.18 6.43 21.39
N TYR A 285 -11.04 7.00 20.53
CA TYR A 285 -12.44 7.29 20.82
C TYR A 285 -13.45 6.28 20.25
N LEU A 286 -13.01 5.17 19.65
CA LEU A 286 -13.90 4.14 19.11
C LEU A 286 -14.92 3.69 20.17
N PRO A 287 -16.24 3.81 19.91
CA PRO A 287 -17.25 3.43 20.89
C PRO A 287 -17.18 1.95 21.27
N TRP A 288 -16.91 1.11 20.27
CA TRP A 288 -16.87 -0.32 20.39
C TRP A 288 -15.48 -0.87 20.68
N LYS A 289 -14.42 -0.06 20.81
CA LYS A 289 -13.04 -0.50 21.16
C LYS A 289 -12.18 0.68 21.59
N PRO A 290 -12.48 1.31 22.74
CA PRO A 290 -11.75 2.50 23.14
C PRO A 290 -10.35 2.15 23.63
N HIS A 291 -9.34 2.75 23.03
CA HIS A 291 -7.95 2.55 23.43
C HIS A 291 -7.52 3.54 24.53
N THR A 292 -8.26 3.52 25.65
CA THR A 292 -7.97 4.35 26.82
C THR A 292 -8.63 3.79 28.09
N SER A 293 -8.08 4.11 29.26
CA SER A 293 -8.68 3.74 30.55
C SER A 293 -9.78 4.72 31.02
N VAL A 294 -10.02 5.81 30.29
CA VAL A 294 -11.03 6.82 30.66
C VAL A 294 -12.44 6.31 30.40
N VAL A 295 -13.27 6.31 31.44
CA VAL A 295 -14.69 5.95 31.36
C VAL A 295 -15.45 6.83 30.36
N LEU A 296 -16.56 6.32 29.82
CA LEU A 296 -17.32 6.99 28.77
C LEU A 296 -17.68 8.44 29.13
N GLU A 297 -18.17 8.69 30.35
CA GLU A 297 -18.55 10.05 30.80
C GLU A 297 -17.38 11.04 30.71
N GLY A 298 -16.17 10.61 31.09
CA GLY A 298 -14.97 11.44 30.99
C GLY A 298 -14.57 11.69 29.54
N ARG A 299 -14.67 10.68 28.68
CA ARG A 299 -14.41 10.80 27.24
C ARG A 299 -15.36 11.79 26.57
N LEU A 300 -16.66 11.65 26.81
CA LEU A 300 -17.68 12.53 26.24
C LEU A 300 -17.53 13.97 26.76
N SER A 301 -17.18 14.15 28.04
CA SER A 301 -16.88 15.48 28.60
C SER A 301 -15.70 16.17 27.92
N ILE A 302 -14.63 15.42 27.60
CA ILE A 302 -13.49 15.95 26.84
C ILE A 302 -13.93 16.34 25.42
N LEU A 303 -14.71 15.49 24.74
CA LEU A 303 -15.21 15.77 23.40
C LEU A 303 -16.16 16.98 23.39
N ASP A 304 -17.03 17.15 24.39
CA ASP A 304 -17.88 18.33 24.55
C ASP A 304 -17.05 19.61 24.69
N LYS A 305 -15.97 19.58 25.48
CA LYS A 305 -15.05 20.74 25.57
C LYS A 305 -14.40 21.04 24.22
N CYS A 306 -13.87 20.03 23.53
CA CYS A 306 -13.24 20.21 22.22
C CYS A 306 -14.24 20.74 21.17
N LEU A 307 -15.49 20.26 21.20
CA LEU A 307 -16.55 20.77 20.35
C LEU A 307 -16.83 22.25 20.63
N ASN A 308 -16.94 22.63 21.91
CA ASN A 308 -17.17 24.02 22.32
C ASN A 308 -15.98 24.95 22.00
N ASP A 309 -14.76 24.41 21.99
CA ASP A 309 -13.56 25.16 21.61
C ASP A 309 -13.43 25.36 20.08
N GLY A 310 -14.30 24.73 19.28
CA GLY A 310 -14.45 25.00 17.84
C GLY A 310 -13.42 24.31 16.94
N TYR A 311 -12.91 23.14 17.34
CA TYR A 311 -12.02 22.34 16.49
C TYR A 311 -12.76 21.82 15.24
N PRO A 312 -12.32 22.14 14.00
CA PRO A 312 -13.00 21.73 12.76
C PRO A 312 -13.16 20.22 12.61
N GLU A 313 -12.13 19.45 13.00
CA GLU A 313 -12.09 18.00 12.86
C GLU A 313 -13.12 17.25 13.75
N MET A 314 -13.76 17.94 14.68
CA MET A 314 -14.77 17.33 15.56
C MET A 314 -15.96 16.77 14.78
N TRP A 315 -16.37 17.41 13.68
CA TRP A 315 -17.43 16.89 12.82
C TRP A 315 -17.07 15.50 12.27
N HIS A 316 -15.87 15.39 11.68
CA HIS A 316 -15.38 14.14 11.11
C HIS A 316 -15.15 13.07 12.18
N LEU A 317 -14.67 13.45 13.37
CA LEU A 317 -14.53 12.52 14.49
C LEU A 317 -15.88 11.94 14.94
N MET A 318 -16.90 12.80 15.15
CA MET A 318 -18.24 12.35 15.52
C MET A 318 -18.87 11.44 14.46
N LEU A 319 -18.68 11.73 13.17
CA LEU A 319 -19.09 10.84 12.08
C LEU A 319 -18.35 9.50 12.10
N SER A 320 -17.07 9.50 12.50
CA SER A 320 -16.23 8.29 12.55
C SER A 320 -16.56 7.40 13.75
N MET A 321 -17.18 7.98 14.79
CA MET A 321 -17.74 7.24 15.91
C MET A 321 -19.05 6.50 15.55
N LEU A 322 -19.73 6.86 14.46
CA LEU A 322 -20.95 6.15 14.04
C LEU A 322 -20.63 4.73 13.52
N PRO A 323 -21.56 3.76 13.68
CA PRO A 323 -21.33 2.38 13.25
C PRO A 323 -20.96 2.25 11.77
N LYS A 324 -19.95 1.40 11.48
CA LYS A 324 -19.53 1.05 10.12
C LYS A 324 -19.32 -0.47 10.01
N PRO A 325 -20.05 -1.18 9.14
CA PRO A 325 -19.86 -2.62 8.94
C PRO A 325 -18.43 -2.93 8.49
N GLY A 326 -17.85 -4.00 9.04
CA GLY A 326 -16.48 -4.41 8.72
C GLY A 326 -15.40 -3.45 9.20
N ALA A 327 -15.71 -2.51 10.11
CA ALA A 327 -14.70 -1.67 10.74
C ALA A 327 -13.67 -2.53 11.49
N VAL A 328 -12.40 -2.19 11.31
CA VAL A 328 -11.26 -2.81 11.99
C VAL A 328 -10.43 -1.70 12.63
N THR A 329 -9.70 -2.03 13.68
CA THR A 329 -8.74 -1.16 14.35
C THR A 329 -7.40 -1.87 14.40
N SER A 330 -6.31 -1.14 14.13
CA SER A 330 -4.95 -1.63 14.33
C SER A 330 -4.55 -1.65 15.81
N GLY A 331 -5.33 -1.01 16.68
CA GLY A 331 -4.91 -0.72 18.04
C GLY A 331 -4.07 0.54 18.14
N THR A 332 -3.86 1.01 19.37
CA THR A 332 -2.91 2.09 19.68
C THR A 332 -1.71 1.55 20.45
N TYR A 333 -0.60 2.29 20.44
CA TYR A 333 0.55 1.98 21.28
C TYR A 333 0.20 2.05 22.79
N LYS A 334 0.88 1.24 23.61
CA LYS A 334 0.81 1.24 25.09
C LYS A 334 2.19 1.46 25.69
N LEU A 335 2.27 2.16 26.82
CA LEU A 335 3.53 2.33 27.54
C LEU A 335 4.02 0.99 28.09
N LYS A 336 5.34 0.82 28.19
CA LYS A 336 5.93 -0.47 28.58
C LYS A 336 6.09 -0.61 30.10
N TRP A 337 6.58 0.44 30.74
CA TRP A 337 6.92 0.51 32.16
C TRP A 337 5.80 1.12 33.00
N ARG A 338 5.06 2.09 32.45
CA ARG A 338 3.96 2.83 33.10
C ARG A 338 2.59 2.23 32.90
N ASP A 339 2.46 1.11 32.19
CA ASP A 339 1.16 0.50 31.84
C ASP A 339 0.25 0.30 33.07
N TYR A 340 0.84 -0.04 34.22
CA TYR A 340 0.12 -0.26 35.47
C TYR A 340 -0.42 1.02 36.14
N GLU A 341 0.05 2.21 35.76
CA GLU A 341 -0.54 3.48 36.18
C GLU A 341 -1.89 3.70 35.49
N PHE A 342 -2.19 2.92 34.45
CA PHE A 342 -3.44 2.98 33.71
C PHE A 342 -4.44 1.99 34.27
N GLY A 343 -5.69 2.44 34.39
CA GLY A 343 -6.79 1.54 34.75
C GLY A 343 -7.01 0.50 33.66
N GLU A 344 -7.71 -0.59 33.99
CA GLU A 344 -8.15 -1.55 32.98
C GLU A 344 -8.91 -0.83 31.86
N GLU A 345 -8.64 -1.26 30.61
CA GLU A 345 -9.40 -0.84 29.44
C GLU A 345 -10.89 -1.01 29.74
N GLN A 346 -11.65 0.07 29.62
CA GLN A 346 -13.04 0.03 30.02
C GLN A 346 -13.83 -0.84 29.04
N GLY A 347 -14.48 -1.86 29.60
CA GLY A 347 -15.17 -2.90 28.86
C GLY A 347 -16.27 -2.42 27.91
N TYR A 348 -16.45 -3.25 26.90
CA TYR A 348 -17.31 -3.10 25.73
C TYR A 348 -18.77 -3.37 26.09
N SER A 349 -19.45 -2.43 26.74
CA SER A 349 -20.89 -2.57 26.99
C SER A 349 -21.70 -2.13 25.76
N PRO A 350 -22.66 -2.94 25.28
CA PRO A 350 -23.64 -2.50 24.29
C PRO A 350 -24.34 -1.18 24.68
N SER A 351 -24.55 -0.94 25.98
CA SER A 351 -25.11 0.34 26.46
C SER A 351 -24.15 1.51 26.25
N ALA A 352 -22.85 1.31 26.51
CA ALA A 352 -21.84 2.36 26.34
C ALA A 352 -21.64 2.71 24.86
N ILE A 353 -21.70 1.71 23.97
CA ILE A 353 -21.67 1.92 22.51
C ILE A 353 -22.87 2.78 22.10
N TYR A 354 -24.08 2.39 22.53
CA TYR A 354 -25.30 3.14 22.24
C TYR A 354 -25.28 4.56 22.82
N ASP A 355 -24.76 4.76 24.02
CA ASP A 355 -24.68 6.07 24.67
C ASP A 355 -23.67 7.00 23.97
N ALA A 356 -22.52 6.47 23.54
CA ALA A 356 -21.54 7.22 22.74
C ALA A 356 -22.13 7.62 21.37
N GLU A 357 -22.82 6.70 20.71
CA GLU A 357 -23.50 6.97 19.45
C GLU A 357 -24.64 7.98 19.62
N LYS A 358 -25.44 7.85 20.67
CA LYS A 358 -26.50 8.82 21.01
C LYS A 358 -25.93 10.22 21.23
N TRP A 359 -24.80 10.32 21.91
CA TRP A 359 -24.07 11.57 22.07
C TRP A 359 -23.64 12.11 20.70
N ALA A 360 -22.94 11.32 19.88
CA ALA A 360 -22.44 11.74 18.58
C ALA A 360 -23.56 12.20 17.64
N VAL A 361 -24.65 11.43 17.52
CA VAL A 361 -25.84 11.80 16.74
C VAL A 361 -26.46 13.10 17.24
N THR A 362 -26.59 13.26 18.56
CA THR A 362 -27.18 14.49 19.13
C THR A 362 -26.30 15.70 18.85
N GLN A 363 -24.98 15.58 18.99
CA GLN A 363 -24.06 16.69 18.73
C GLN A 363 -23.91 16.99 17.24
N LEU A 364 -23.93 15.99 16.35
CA LEU A 364 -23.96 16.21 14.90
C LEU A 364 -25.19 17.02 14.47
N MET A 365 -26.37 16.73 15.04
CA MET A 365 -27.58 17.52 14.77
C MET A 365 -27.48 18.95 15.31
N ASN A 366 -26.90 19.14 16.50
CA ASN A 366 -26.79 20.45 17.15
C ASN A 366 -25.69 21.34 16.54
N ALA A 367 -24.56 20.74 16.17
CA ALA A 367 -23.37 21.41 15.64
C ALA A 367 -23.42 21.55 14.11
N PHE A 368 -24.49 21.09 13.45
CA PHE A 368 -24.65 21.26 12.02
C PHE A 368 -24.57 22.73 11.62
N ASP A 369 -23.56 23.05 10.83
CA ASP A 369 -23.14 24.40 10.47
C ASP A 369 -23.82 24.94 9.20
N GLY A 370 -24.62 24.12 8.53
CA GLY A 370 -25.24 24.41 7.25
C GLY A 370 -24.35 24.09 6.05
N ASP A 371 -23.27 23.33 6.23
CA ASP A 371 -22.41 22.89 5.12
C ASP A 371 -23.02 21.69 4.36
N ASP A 372 -22.93 21.75 3.02
CA ASP A 372 -23.51 20.74 2.12
C ASP A 372 -22.78 19.37 2.22
N GLN A 373 -21.45 19.39 2.32
CA GLN A 373 -20.64 18.16 2.43
C GLN A 373 -20.83 17.48 3.78
N HIS A 374 -21.00 18.26 4.84
CA HIS A 374 -21.31 17.76 6.17
C HIS A 374 -22.63 16.98 6.18
N LEU A 375 -23.73 17.57 5.71
CA LEU A 375 -25.02 16.88 5.71
C LEU A 375 -25.03 15.67 4.78
N LYS A 376 -24.40 15.78 3.60
CA LYS A 376 -24.16 14.65 2.69
C LYS A 376 -23.46 13.49 3.39
N SER A 377 -22.37 13.76 4.09
CA SER A 377 -21.58 12.72 4.78
C SER A 377 -22.36 12.06 5.92
N LEU A 378 -23.23 12.81 6.60
CA LEU A 378 -24.12 12.28 7.63
C LEU A 378 -25.20 11.36 7.04
N ILE A 379 -25.81 11.75 5.91
CA ILE A 379 -26.79 10.92 5.19
C ILE A 379 -26.15 9.59 4.78
N GLU A 380 -24.94 9.60 4.23
CA GLU A 380 -24.24 8.36 3.82
C GLU A 380 -23.92 7.41 4.99
N ARG A 381 -23.81 7.92 6.22
CA ARG A 381 -23.54 7.10 7.42
C ARG A 381 -24.79 6.62 8.14
N MET A 382 -25.97 7.13 7.79
CA MET A 382 -27.18 6.96 8.61
C MET A 382 -27.71 5.52 8.65
N GLU A 383 -27.50 4.72 7.60
CA GLU A 383 -28.11 3.38 7.47
C GLU A 383 -27.76 2.47 8.67
N HIS A 384 -26.52 2.53 9.14
CA HIS A 384 -25.99 1.65 10.17
C HIS A 384 -26.19 2.18 11.59
N VAL A 385 -26.70 3.41 11.75
CA VAL A 385 -27.05 3.99 13.05
C VAL A 385 -28.18 3.18 13.70
N HIS A 386 -28.12 2.99 15.02
CA HIS A 386 -29.13 2.25 15.78
C HIS A 386 -30.51 2.87 15.63
N ASN A 387 -31.52 1.99 15.56
CA ASN A 387 -32.88 2.31 15.12
C ASN A 387 -33.49 3.61 15.72
N PRO A 388 -33.51 3.84 17.06
CA PRO A 388 -34.13 5.05 17.61
C PRO A 388 -33.42 6.34 17.18
N LEU A 389 -32.10 6.28 17.01
CA LEU A 389 -31.26 7.41 16.64
C LEU A 389 -31.33 7.68 15.14
N ARG A 390 -31.34 6.60 14.32
CA ARG A 390 -31.52 6.69 12.87
C ARG A 390 -32.87 7.30 12.51
N HIS A 391 -33.95 6.84 13.15
CA HIS A 391 -35.27 7.42 12.96
C HIS A 391 -35.27 8.92 13.29
N LYS A 392 -34.69 9.30 14.44
CA LYS A 392 -34.54 10.72 14.82
C LYS A 392 -33.77 11.55 13.78
N LEU A 393 -32.69 11.01 13.22
CA LEU A 393 -31.92 11.66 12.14
C LEU A 393 -32.76 11.84 10.88
N ILE A 394 -33.46 10.79 10.44
CA ILE A 394 -34.33 10.84 9.24
C ILE A 394 -35.41 11.92 9.39
N MET A 395 -36.05 11.97 10.55
CA MET A 395 -37.12 12.93 10.82
C MET A 395 -36.64 14.38 10.94
N TRP A 396 -35.33 14.61 11.11
CA TRP A 396 -34.73 15.94 11.17
C TRP A 396 -34.24 16.47 9.81
N LEU A 397 -34.10 15.59 8.80
CA LEU A 397 -33.62 15.99 7.47
C LEU A 397 -34.41 17.15 6.84
N PRO A 398 -35.76 17.20 6.89
CA PRO A 398 -36.52 18.29 6.29
C PRO A 398 -36.22 19.68 6.90
N GLU A 399 -35.86 19.74 8.17
CA GLU A 399 -35.39 20.95 8.84
C GLU A 399 -33.93 21.23 8.51
N ALA A 400 -33.08 20.20 8.52
CA ALA A 400 -31.65 20.31 8.26
C ALA A 400 -31.35 20.93 6.89
N VAL A 401 -32.01 20.45 5.84
CA VAL A 401 -31.77 20.93 4.47
C VAL A 401 -32.09 22.43 4.29
N LYS A 402 -33.00 22.98 5.10
CA LYS A 402 -33.36 24.41 5.08
C LYS A 402 -32.29 25.30 5.70
N LEU A 403 -31.38 24.72 6.47
CA LEU A 403 -30.26 25.43 7.12
C LEU A 403 -29.01 25.48 6.24
N ILE A 404 -28.98 24.74 5.13
CA ILE A 404 -27.83 24.73 4.21
C ILE A 404 -27.56 26.14 3.68
N LYS A 405 -26.30 26.55 3.73
CA LYS A 405 -25.84 27.84 3.22
C LYS A 405 -25.25 27.64 1.82
N GLY A 406 -25.84 28.28 0.82
CA GLY A 406 -25.36 28.22 -0.56
C GLY A 406 -25.91 27.02 -1.34
N SER A 407 -25.07 26.34 -2.12
CA SER A 407 -25.45 25.17 -2.91
C SER A 407 -25.78 23.99 -2.00
N ASN A 408 -26.79 23.21 -2.37
CA ASN A 408 -27.22 21.97 -1.70
C ASN A 408 -27.11 20.74 -2.62
N ASN A 409 -26.25 20.80 -3.63
CA ASN A 409 -26.14 19.81 -4.69
C ASN A 409 -25.75 18.42 -4.19
N GLU A 410 -24.83 18.36 -3.24
CA GLU A 410 -24.27 17.11 -2.73
C GLU A 410 -25.26 16.43 -1.77
N THR A 411 -25.89 17.21 -0.89
CA THR A 411 -27.01 16.75 -0.05
C THR A 411 -28.17 16.27 -0.92
N ARG A 412 -28.56 17.03 -1.94
CA ARG A 412 -29.63 16.66 -2.89
C ARG A 412 -29.30 15.33 -3.58
N LYS A 413 -28.05 15.14 -4.03
CA LYS A 413 -27.58 13.88 -4.60
C LYS A 413 -27.70 12.74 -3.58
N ALA A 414 -27.20 12.90 -2.36
CA ALA A 414 -27.27 11.86 -1.33
C ALA A 414 -28.72 11.47 -0.94
N LEU A 415 -29.64 12.45 -0.84
CA LEU A 415 -31.06 12.19 -0.59
C LEU A 415 -31.70 11.43 -1.76
N ARG A 416 -31.41 11.85 -3.00
CA ARG A 416 -31.89 11.20 -4.21
C ARG A 416 -31.42 9.75 -4.28
N GLU A 417 -30.14 9.51 -4.00
CA GLU A 417 -29.55 8.17 -3.96
C GLU A 417 -30.18 7.32 -2.87
N THR A 418 -30.39 7.90 -1.68
CA THR A 418 -31.09 7.21 -0.58
C THR A 418 -32.47 6.71 -1.04
N LEU A 419 -33.27 7.54 -1.71
CA LEU A 419 -34.57 7.15 -2.28
C LEU A 419 -34.44 6.10 -3.39
N TRP A 420 -33.50 6.28 -4.31
CA TRP A 420 -33.25 5.31 -5.39
C TRP A 420 -32.87 3.94 -4.84
N TYR A 421 -31.97 3.89 -3.86
CA TYR A 421 -31.61 2.65 -3.17
C TYR A 421 -32.86 1.99 -2.59
N GLN A 422 -33.80 2.76 -2.01
CA GLN A 422 -35.05 2.17 -1.48
C GLN A 422 -35.90 1.44 -2.54
N ASN A 423 -35.82 1.85 -3.81
CA ASN A 423 -36.56 1.22 -4.91
C ASN A 423 -35.92 -0.09 -5.41
N LEU A 424 -34.66 -0.38 -5.08
CA LEU A 424 -34.00 -1.61 -5.51
C LEU A 424 -34.54 -2.83 -4.75
N THR A 425 -34.95 -3.86 -5.51
CA THR A 425 -35.39 -5.16 -4.97
C THR A 425 -34.26 -6.21 -5.03
N GLY A 426 -34.31 -7.22 -4.15
CA GLY A 426 -33.41 -8.38 -4.21
C GLY A 426 -32.06 -8.21 -3.49
N ILE A 427 -31.83 -7.06 -2.84
CA ILE A 427 -30.68 -6.85 -1.96
C ILE A 427 -31.04 -7.40 -0.57
N LYS A 428 -30.33 -8.45 -0.14
CA LYS A 428 -30.49 -9.03 1.21
C LYS A 428 -29.84 -8.13 2.26
N ASP A 429 -30.41 -8.13 3.46
CA ASP A 429 -29.86 -7.47 4.67
C ASP A 429 -29.72 -5.93 4.60
N ARG A 430 -30.39 -5.26 3.64
CA ARG A 430 -30.44 -3.79 3.56
C ARG A 430 -31.48 -3.21 4.51
N TYR A 431 -31.22 -2.00 5.01
CA TYR A 431 -32.26 -1.22 5.69
C TYR A 431 -33.36 -0.78 4.71
N VAL A 432 -34.61 -0.98 5.13
CA VAL A 432 -35.80 -0.53 4.42
C VAL A 432 -36.44 0.59 5.23
N LEU A 433 -36.58 1.77 4.62
CA LEU A 433 -37.26 2.89 5.26
C LEU A 433 -38.71 2.53 5.56
N THR A 434 -39.22 2.95 6.72
CA THR A 434 -40.66 2.97 6.96
C THR A 434 -41.35 3.97 6.02
N VAL A 435 -42.67 3.89 5.88
CA VAL A 435 -43.44 4.85 5.04
C VAL A 435 -43.19 6.29 5.51
N GLU A 436 -43.27 6.53 6.82
CA GLU A 436 -43.00 7.85 7.42
C GLU A 436 -41.57 8.33 7.16
N GLU A 437 -40.58 7.46 7.30
CA GLU A 437 -39.18 7.79 7.03
C GLU A 437 -38.94 8.12 5.54
N ALA A 438 -39.52 7.32 4.64
CA ALA A 438 -39.44 7.57 3.20
C ALA A 438 -40.10 8.90 2.82
N ASP A 439 -41.23 9.24 3.46
CA ASP A 439 -41.90 10.53 3.26
C ASP A 439 -41.06 11.70 3.81
N SER A 440 -40.37 11.52 4.94
CA SER A 440 -39.44 12.53 5.47
C SER A 440 -38.24 12.75 4.54
N VAL A 441 -37.59 11.68 4.07
CA VAL A 441 -36.49 11.78 3.10
C VAL A 441 -36.97 12.44 1.80
N ARG A 442 -38.18 12.12 1.34
CA ARG A 442 -38.77 12.74 0.15
C ARG A 442 -39.04 14.23 0.35
N ALA A 443 -39.62 14.62 1.48
CA ALA A 443 -39.83 16.03 1.82
C ALA A 443 -38.51 16.82 1.89
N ALA A 444 -37.46 16.21 2.45
CA ALA A 444 -36.12 16.81 2.44
C ALA A 444 -35.57 16.95 1.01
N TYR A 445 -35.67 15.90 0.18
CA TYR A 445 -35.26 15.94 -1.23
C TYR A 445 -35.99 17.02 -2.01
N GLU A 446 -37.32 17.07 -1.91
CA GLU A 446 -38.16 18.08 -2.58
C GLU A 446 -37.78 19.52 -2.17
N ALA A 447 -37.46 19.74 -0.89
CA ALA A 447 -36.99 21.04 -0.40
C ALA A 447 -35.61 21.45 -0.94
N THR A 448 -34.81 20.50 -1.43
CA THR A 448 -33.51 20.78 -2.07
C THR A 448 -33.62 21.05 -3.57
N ILE A 449 -34.79 20.86 -4.19
CA ILE A 449 -34.95 21.07 -5.65
C ILE A 449 -34.79 22.57 -5.96
N PRO A 450 -33.85 22.96 -6.83
CA PRO A 450 -33.62 24.35 -7.16
C PRO A 450 -34.77 24.92 -8.01
N VAL A 451 -34.97 26.24 -7.88
CA VAL A 451 -35.97 26.98 -8.68
C VAL A 451 -35.49 27.17 -10.12
N ASP A 452 -34.18 27.28 -10.33
CA ASP A 452 -33.59 27.36 -11.65
C ASP A 452 -33.79 26.03 -12.41
N LEU A 453 -34.36 26.13 -13.62
CA LEU A 453 -34.72 24.97 -14.43
C LEU A 453 -33.49 24.18 -14.89
N THR A 454 -32.37 24.85 -15.14
CA THR A 454 -31.13 24.20 -15.57
C THR A 454 -30.58 23.38 -14.41
N GLU A 455 -30.39 23.98 -13.24
CA GLU A 455 -29.89 23.28 -12.04
C GLU A 455 -30.82 22.14 -11.58
N LYS A 456 -32.12 22.24 -11.87
CA LYS A 456 -33.12 21.20 -11.58
C LYS A 456 -32.89 19.93 -12.41
N TYR A 457 -32.53 20.08 -13.68
CA TYR A 457 -32.49 18.96 -14.64
C TYR A 457 -31.10 18.53 -15.08
N ILE A 458 -30.06 19.33 -14.85
CA ILE A 458 -28.70 19.06 -15.34
C ILE A 458 -28.18 17.67 -14.95
N TRP A 459 -28.49 17.22 -13.72
CA TRP A 459 -28.06 15.92 -13.18
C TRP A 459 -28.58 14.71 -13.99
N LEU A 460 -29.70 14.84 -14.71
CA LEU A 460 -30.21 13.78 -15.59
C LEU A 460 -29.27 13.49 -16.75
N PHE A 461 -28.39 14.44 -17.09
CA PHE A 461 -27.44 14.38 -18.20
C PHE A 461 -25.98 14.32 -17.73
N ASP A 462 -25.75 14.16 -16.41
CA ASP A 462 -24.39 14.04 -15.85
C ASP A 462 -23.90 12.58 -15.80
N GLU A 463 -24.82 11.62 -15.90
CA GLU A 463 -24.53 10.19 -15.80
C GLU A 463 -25.38 9.42 -16.85
N TYR A 464 -24.86 8.34 -17.44
CA TYR A 464 -25.65 7.52 -18.40
C TYR A 464 -26.90 6.91 -17.75
N TYR A 465 -26.76 6.42 -16.51
CA TYR A 465 -27.80 5.78 -15.71
C TYR A 465 -27.95 6.52 -14.37
N PRO A 466 -28.62 7.68 -14.36
CA PRO A 466 -28.76 8.48 -13.15
C PRO A 466 -29.68 7.79 -12.12
N HIS A 467 -29.35 7.92 -10.83
CA HIS A 467 -30.14 7.37 -9.73
C HIS A 467 -31.48 8.11 -9.57
N ILE A 468 -32.57 7.52 -10.09
CA ILE A 468 -33.93 8.10 -10.09
C ILE A 468 -34.64 7.86 -8.74
N PRO A 469 -35.14 8.90 -8.04
CA PRO A 469 -35.75 8.72 -6.72
C PRO A 469 -37.15 8.09 -6.76
N GLU A 470 -37.87 8.20 -7.88
CA GLU A 470 -39.19 7.60 -8.05
C GLU A 470 -39.13 6.10 -8.37
N LYS A 471 -40.04 5.31 -7.78
CA LYS A 471 -40.20 3.89 -8.10
C LYS A 471 -40.62 3.74 -9.57
N PRO A 472 -40.07 2.77 -10.32
CA PRO A 472 -40.48 2.55 -11.71
C PRO A 472 -41.96 2.18 -11.85
N ASP A 473 -42.55 2.55 -12.99
CA ASP A 473 -43.91 2.16 -13.37
C ASP A 473 -43.96 0.66 -13.71
N GLY A 474 -44.16 -0.19 -12.70
CA GLY A 474 -44.30 -1.65 -12.85
C GLY A 474 -43.72 -2.44 -11.68
N ASP A 475 -44.17 -3.70 -11.51
CA ASP A 475 -43.65 -4.61 -10.48
C ASP A 475 -42.37 -5.35 -10.91
N ASP A 476 -41.96 -5.23 -12.19
CA ASP A 476 -40.75 -5.87 -12.74
C ASP A 476 -39.53 -4.93 -12.69
N VAL A 477 -38.48 -5.37 -11.99
CA VAL A 477 -37.16 -4.71 -11.94
C VAL A 477 -36.30 -5.22 -13.09
N ASP A 478 -36.72 -4.89 -14.31
CA ASP A 478 -35.91 -5.09 -15.51
C ASP A 478 -35.05 -3.84 -15.76
N ILE A 479 -33.77 -4.03 -16.10
CA ILE A 479 -32.83 -2.95 -16.49
C ILE A 479 -33.44 -2.10 -17.60
N TYR A 480 -34.23 -2.71 -18.49
CA TYR A 480 -34.93 -2.01 -19.56
C TYR A 480 -36.04 -1.06 -19.06
N VAL A 481 -36.67 -1.33 -17.91
CA VAL A 481 -37.71 -0.46 -17.32
C VAL A 481 -37.09 0.82 -16.78
N ASN A 482 -35.95 0.73 -16.07
CA ASN A 482 -35.22 1.89 -15.58
C ASN A 482 -34.67 2.77 -16.71
N ALA A 483 -34.19 2.15 -17.79
CA ALA A 483 -33.73 2.87 -18.98
C ALA A 483 -34.86 3.68 -19.64
N ARG A 484 -36.05 3.08 -19.79
CA ARG A 484 -37.24 3.77 -20.34
C ARG A 484 -37.71 4.91 -19.46
N GLN A 485 -37.71 4.73 -18.14
CA GLN A 485 -38.07 5.80 -17.20
C GLN A 485 -37.09 6.97 -17.28
N THR A 486 -35.78 6.68 -17.33
CA THR A 486 -34.74 7.70 -17.51
C THR A 486 -34.94 8.47 -18.82
N GLU A 487 -35.19 7.76 -19.92
CA GLU A 487 -35.44 8.38 -21.23
C GLU A 487 -36.71 9.25 -21.21
N ARG A 488 -37.79 8.79 -20.56
CA ARG A 488 -39.02 9.57 -20.36
C ARG A 488 -38.73 10.87 -19.60
N LEU A 489 -38.05 10.79 -18.46
CA LEU A 489 -37.72 11.97 -17.64
C LEU A 489 -36.82 12.96 -18.38
N ARG A 490 -35.82 12.47 -19.14
CA ARG A 490 -34.98 13.34 -19.99
C ARG A 490 -35.81 14.05 -21.06
N LYS A 491 -36.76 13.37 -21.70
CA LYS A 491 -37.68 13.98 -22.68
C LYS A 491 -38.58 15.02 -22.04
N GLU A 492 -39.18 14.73 -20.89
CA GLU A 492 -40.01 15.69 -20.16
C GLU A 492 -39.22 16.93 -19.75
N ALA A 493 -38.01 16.74 -19.22
CA ALA A 493 -37.10 17.83 -18.89
C ALA A 493 -36.73 18.68 -20.12
N CYS A 494 -36.34 18.05 -21.24
CA CYS A 494 -36.04 18.78 -22.48
C CYS A 494 -37.27 19.52 -23.02
N ALA A 495 -38.46 18.94 -22.97
CA ALA A 495 -39.69 19.58 -23.42
C ALA A 495 -39.98 20.87 -22.63
N GLU A 496 -39.84 20.82 -21.30
CA GLU A 496 -40.01 21.99 -20.43
C GLU A 496 -38.92 23.03 -20.66
N LEU A 497 -37.65 22.61 -20.76
CA LEU A 497 -36.52 23.52 -21.02
C LEU A 497 -36.67 24.21 -22.38
N ILE A 498 -37.09 23.49 -23.42
CA ILE A 498 -37.34 24.07 -24.75
C ILE A 498 -38.49 25.09 -24.70
N ASP A 499 -39.59 24.78 -24.02
CA ASP A 499 -40.75 25.67 -23.89
C ASP A 499 -40.40 26.97 -23.14
N LYS A 500 -39.58 26.89 -22.08
CA LYS A 500 -39.29 28.02 -21.18
C LYS A 500 -38.05 28.83 -21.56
N LEU A 501 -36.98 28.17 -22.01
CA LEU A 501 -35.68 28.80 -22.28
C LEU A 501 -35.42 28.94 -23.78
N GLY A 502 -36.11 28.18 -24.62
CA GLY A 502 -35.88 28.11 -26.06
C GLY A 502 -34.75 27.16 -26.44
N ILE A 503 -34.81 26.63 -27.66
CA ILE A 503 -33.88 25.60 -28.13
C ILE A 503 -32.41 26.03 -28.10
N ASP A 504 -32.13 27.33 -28.26
CA ASP A 504 -30.76 27.83 -28.30
C ASP A 504 -30.05 27.68 -26.96
N GLU A 505 -30.73 28.02 -25.88
CA GLU A 505 -30.25 27.85 -24.50
C GLU A 505 -30.12 26.36 -24.15
N VAL A 506 -31.08 25.51 -24.57
CA VAL A 506 -30.99 24.06 -24.30
C VAL A 506 -29.81 23.41 -25.01
N VAL A 507 -29.50 23.84 -26.24
CA VAL A 507 -28.30 23.36 -26.95
C VAL A 507 -27.03 23.84 -26.25
N ALA A 508 -27.02 25.03 -25.63
CA ALA A 508 -25.86 25.53 -24.89
C ALA A 508 -25.55 24.70 -23.62
N LEU A 509 -26.54 24.00 -23.05
CA LEU A 509 -26.33 23.13 -21.88
C LEU A 509 -25.32 21.99 -22.11
N LYS A 510 -25.02 21.65 -23.37
CA LYS A 510 -23.95 20.69 -23.72
C LYS A 510 -22.59 21.06 -23.09
N ASP A 511 -22.34 22.35 -22.86
CA ASP A 511 -21.09 22.86 -22.29
C ASP A 511 -21.08 22.76 -20.74
N SER A 512 -22.21 22.42 -20.10
CA SER A 512 -22.36 22.33 -18.63
C SER A 512 -22.60 20.92 -18.09
N VAL A 513 -23.18 20.02 -18.91
CA VAL A 513 -23.45 18.62 -18.51
C VAL A 513 -22.21 17.73 -18.61
N LYS A 514 -22.09 16.72 -17.74
CA LYS A 514 -20.97 15.78 -17.77
C LYS A 514 -21.09 14.70 -18.85
N GLU A 515 -22.31 14.37 -19.30
CA GLU A 515 -22.56 13.45 -20.42
C GLU A 515 -23.38 14.09 -21.57
N PRO A 516 -22.76 14.99 -22.38
CA PRO A 516 -23.43 15.72 -23.45
C PRO A 516 -24.09 14.82 -24.51
N GLN A 517 -23.59 13.60 -24.68
CA GLN A 517 -24.16 12.62 -25.60
C GLN A 517 -25.63 12.30 -25.27
N THR A 518 -25.99 12.22 -23.98
CA THR A 518 -27.35 11.92 -23.54
C THR A 518 -28.32 13.08 -23.80
N LEU A 519 -27.84 14.32 -23.71
CA LEU A 519 -28.61 15.51 -24.08
C LEU A 519 -28.86 15.54 -25.60
N GLY A 520 -27.81 15.31 -26.40
CA GLY A 520 -27.92 15.23 -27.85
C GLY A 520 -28.91 14.18 -28.31
N SER A 521 -28.83 12.96 -27.76
CA SER A 521 -29.76 11.86 -28.09
C SER A 521 -31.21 12.20 -27.74
N THR A 522 -31.42 12.91 -26.62
CA THR A 522 -32.77 13.31 -26.19
C THR A 522 -33.34 14.37 -27.12
N LEU A 523 -32.55 15.39 -27.49
CA LEU A 523 -32.97 16.46 -28.40
C LEU A 523 -33.31 15.97 -29.81
N ALA A 524 -32.67 14.89 -30.27
CA ALA A 524 -32.97 14.27 -31.56
C ALA A 524 -34.40 13.72 -31.66
N THR A 525 -35.06 13.48 -30.52
CA THR A 525 -36.45 12.99 -30.50
C THR A 525 -37.48 14.08 -30.78
N PHE A 526 -37.08 15.35 -30.77
CA PHE A 526 -37.95 16.49 -31.06
C PHE A 526 -37.84 16.91 -32.52
N SER A 527 -38.99 17.03 -33.19
CA SER A 527 -39.08 17.55 -34.56
C SER A 527 -39.06 19.08 -34.56
N ILE A 528 -37.85 19.67 -34.50
CA ILE A 528 -37.64 21.12 -34.48
C ILE A 528 -36.97 21.56 -35.78
N ASP A 529 -37.64 22.46 -36.50
CA ASP A 529 -37.16 22.99 -37.77
C ASP A 529 -35.77 23.66 -37.63
N GLY A 530 -34.83 23.28 -38.48
CA GLY A 530 -33.48 23.84 -38.50
C GLY A 530 -32.52 23.32 -37.42
N LEU A 531 -32.98 22.54 -36.44
CA LEU A 531 -32.14 22.03 -35.36
C LEU A 531 -31.02 21.12 -35.87
N THR A 532 -31.30 20.20 -36.80
CA THR A 532 -30.28 19.30 -37.36
C THR A 532 -29.18 20.07 -38.07
N ALA A 533 -29.52 21.10 -38.87
CA ALA A 533 -28.53 21.95 -39.52
C ALA A 533 -27.68 22.70 -38.46
N LYS A 534 -28.32 23.20 -37.40
CA LYS A 534 -27.62 23.86 -36.28
C LYS A 534 -26.66 22.91 -35.56
N VAL A 535 -27.07 21.68 -35.26
CA VAL A 535 -26.21 20.66 -34.64
C VAL A 535 -25.04 20.30 -35.55
N CYS A 536 -25.28 20.16 -36.87
CA CYS A 536 -24.21 19.90 -37.83
C CYS A 536 -23.17 21.03 -37.83
N ARG A 537 -23.56 22.31 -37.67
CA ARG A 537 -22.59 23.43 -37.56
C ARG A 537 -21.64 23.35 -36.35
N LEU A 538 -21.84 22.41 -35.43
CA LEU A 538 -20.94 22.13 -34.31
C LEU A 538 -19.89 21.05 -34.65
N LEU A 539 -19.96 20.44 -35.83
CA LEU A 539 -18.99 19.43 -36.29
C LEU A 539 -17.57 20.02 -36.34
N GLY A 540 -16.57 19.17 -36.07
CA GLY A 540 -15.16 19.56 -36.05
C GLY A 540 -14.68 20.16 -34.72
N ALA A 541 -15.57 20.65 -33.86
CA ALA A 541 -15.22 21.09 -32.51
C ALA A 541 -15.14 19.90 -31.54
N GLU A 542 -13.95 19.60 -31.02
CA GLU A 542 -13.73 18.45 -30.12
C GLU A 542 -14.63 18.49 -28.88
N LYS A 543 -14.80 19.68 -28.28
CA LYS A 543 -15.66 19.89 -27.11
C LYS A 543 -17.13 19.50 -27.34
N ASP A 544 -17.61 19.55 -28.59
CA ASP A 544 -19.01 19.30 -28.95
C ASP A 544 -19.23 17.87 -29.47
N ALA A 545 -18.17 17.10 -29.69
CA ALA A 545 -18.22 15.83 -30.40
C ALA A 545 -19.19 14.81 -29.77
N LYS A 546 -19.20 14.69 -28.44
CA LYS A 546 -20.12 13.78 -27.72
C LYS A 546 -21.58 14.15 -27.94
N PHE A 547 -21.91 15.44 -27.82
CA PHE A 547 -23.27 15.96 -28.02
C PHE A 547 -23.76 15.70 -29.44
N VAL A 548 -22.94 16.07 -30.44
CA VAL A 548 -23.27 15.90 -31.86
C VAL A 548 -23.45 14.41 -32.19
N LYS A 549 -22.55 13.56 -31.68
CA LYS A 549 -22.65 12.10 -31.85
C LYS A 549 -23.96 11.55 -31.30
N GLY A 550 -24.34 11.93 -30.08
CA GLY A 550 -25.59 11.52 -29.47
C GLY A 550 -26.81 11.90 -30.32
N TYR A 551 -26.84 13.14 -30.81
CA TYR A 551 -27.93 13.64 -31.65
C TYR A 551 -28.02 12.89 -33.00
N ILE A 552 -26.90 12.77 -33.71
CA ILE A 552 -26.87 12.18 -35.06
C ILE A 552 -27.15 10.67 -35.01
N ALA A 553 -26.58 9.93 -34.05
CA ALA A 553 -26.85 8.51 -33.88
C ALA A 553 -28.33 8.21 -33.58
N SER A 554 -28.97 9.05 -32.76
CA SER A 554 -30.42 8.94 -32.50
C SER A 554 -31.27 9.25 -33.72
N MET A 555 -30.87 10.22 -34.55
CA MET A 555 -31.54 10.51 -35.82
C MET A 555 -31.40 9.36 -36.83
N GLU A 556 -30.21 8.76 -36.94
CA GLU A 556 -29.98 7.59 -37.79
C GLU A 556 -30.89 6.42 -37.39
N SER A 557 -30.98 6.13 -36.09
CA SER A 557 -31.85 5.08 -35.57
C SER A 557 -33.33 5.31 -35.89
N ALA A 558 -33.79 6.57 -35.91
CA ALA A 558 -35.17 6.92 -36.19
C ALA A 558 -35.52 6.94 -37.69
N GLN A 559 -34.60 7.40 -38.55
CA GLN A 559 -34.86 7.57 -39.99
C GLN A 559 -34.44 6.36 -40.84
N GLY A 560 -33.57 5.49 -40.31
CA GLY A 560 -33.18 4.26 -40.96
C GLY A 560 -32.17 4.42 -42.11
N GLU A 561 -32.12 3.40 -42.97
CA GLU A 561 -31.06 3.26 -43.97
C GLU A 561 -31.02 4.40 -44.99
N GLY A 562 -29.82 4.96 -45.25
CA GLY A 562 -29.61 6.07 -46.19
C GLY A 562 -29.62 7.46 -45.56
N PHE A 563 -29.89 7.57 -44.25
CA PHE A 563 -29.77 8.84 -43.54
C PHE A 563 -28.34 9.39 -43.59
N PHE A 564 -27.32 8.56 -43.36
CA PHE A 564 -25.92 9.03 -43.37
C PHE A 564 -25.49 9.61 -44.73
N SER A 565 -25.90 9.01 -45.85
CA SER A 565 -25.51 9.49 -47.19
C SER A 565 -26.29 10.76 -47.56
N SER A 566 -27.57 10.84 -47.20
CA SER A 566 -28.37 12.05 -47.42
C SER A 566 -27.86 13.24 -46.60
N LEU A 567 -27.59 13.05 -45.30
CA LEU A 567 -27.07 14.10 -44.42
C LEU A 567 -25.66 14.54 -44.84
N TYR A 568 -24.81 13.60 -45.24
CA TYR A 568 -23.48 13.91 -45.78
C TYR A 568 -23.56 14.80 -47.03
N GLU A 569 -24.43 14.46 -47.99
CA GLU A 569 -24.60 15.26 -49.21
C GLU A 569 -25.20 16.65 -48.94
N VAL A 570 -26.08 16.77 -47.94
CA VAL A 570 -26.58 18.08 -47.48
C VAL A 570 -25.43 18.91 -46.92
N CYS A 571 -24.65 18.37 -45.97
CA CYS A 571 -23.53 19.10 -45.36
C CYS A 571 -22.47 19.48 -46.42
N LYS A 572 -22.18 18.58 -47.36
CA LYS A 572 -21.25 18.85 -48.46
C LYS A 572 -21.72 20.01 -49.35
N LYS A 573 -23.02 20.08 -49.69
CA LYS A 573 -23.60 21.19 -50.46
C LYS A 573 -23.61 22.51 -49.68
N ASP A 574 -23.74 22.44 -48.36
CA ASP A 574 -23.72 23.58 -47.44
C ASP A 574 -22.31 24.12 -47.12
N GLY A 575 -21.27 23.58 -47.78
CA GLY A 575 -19.90 24.09 -47.76
C GLY A 575 -19.04 23.62 -46.59
N PHE A 576 -19.38 22.49 -45.97
CA PHE A 576 -18.61 21.92 -44.87
C PHE A 576 -17.21 21.49 -45.30
N THR A 577 -16.22 21.64 -44.42
CA THR A 577 -14.83 21.24 -44.70
C THR A 577 -14.69 19.71 -44.68
N LYS A 578 -13.57 19.21 -45.20
CA LYS A 578 -13.28 17.77 -45.16
C LYS A 578 -13.20 17.25 -43.71
N GLU A 579 -12.67 18.04 -42.79
CA GLU A 579 -12.58 17.72 -41.36
C GLU A 579 -13.96 17.60 -40.71
N GLU A 580 -14.87 18.55 -40.97
CA GLU A 580 -16.23 18.52 -40.44
C GLU A 580 -17.03 17.34 -41.01
N LEU A 581 -16.86 17.05 -42.31
CA LEU A 581 -17.45 15.88 -42.96
C LEU A 581 -16.90 14.56 -42.40
N THR A 582 -15.60 14.49 -42.07
CA THR A 582 -15.05 13.33 -41.36
C THR A 582 -15.64 13.20 -39.96
N SER A 583 -15.76 14.29 -39.20
CA SER A 583 -16.40 14.28 -37.87
C SER A 583 -17.86 13.81 -37.94
N LEU A 584 -18.59 14.15 -39.02
CA LEU A 584 -19.94 13.68 -39.26
C LEU A 584 -19.98 12.14 -39.40
N LEU A 585 -19.08 11.58 -40.21
CA LEU A 585 -18.99 10.12 -40.43
C LEU A 585 -18.71 9.35 -39.13
N LEU A 586 -17.97 9.94 -38.19
CA LEU A 586 -17.66 9.34 -36.88
C LEU A 586 -18.85 9.33 -35.92
N CYS A 587 -19.93 10.08 -36.22
CA CYS A 587 -21.12 10.16 -35.38
C CYS A 587 -22.12 9.01 -35.62
N PHE A 588 -22.07 8.38 -36.80
CA PHE A 588 -22.98 7.29 -37.17
C PHE A 588 -22.62 5.94 -36.54
N GLU A 589 -23.48 4.96 -36.69
CA GLU A 589 -23.18 3.57 -36.35
C GLU A 589 -22.06 3.01 -37.26
N GLN A 590 -21.01 2.48 -36.64
CA GLN A 590 -19.81 2.03 -37.34
C GLN A 590 -20.03 0.62 -37.91
N ASN A 591 -20.56 0.54 -39.13
CA ASN A 591 -20.91 -0.71 -39.81
C ASN A 591 -20.39 -0.77 -41.26
N ARG A 592 -20.53 -1.95 -41.89
CA ARG A 592 -20.04 -2.19 -43.26
C ARG A 592 -20.62 -1.25 -44.31
N LYS A 593 -21.90 -0.89 -44.20
CA LYS A 593 -22.58 0.00 -45.16
C LYS A 593 -21.97 1.40 -45.12
N LEU A 594 -21.70 1.93 -43.91
CA LEU A 594 -21.01 3.20 -43.74
C LEU A 594 -19.60 3.15 -44.32
N TRP A 595 -18.85 2.07 -44.05
CA TRP A 595 -17.50 1.91 -44.58
C TRP A 595 -17.47 1.83 -46.11
N ASP A 596 -18.38 1.07 -46.72
CA ASP A 596 -18.49 1.01 -48.19
C ASP A 596 -18.79 2.40 -48.78
N PHE A 597 -19.60 3.22 -48.09
CA PHE A 597 -19.81 4.61 -48.48
C PHE A 597 -18.54 5.46 -48.33
N VAL A 598 -17.81 5.34 -47.21
CA VAL A 598 -16.55 6.05 -46.97
C VAL A 598 -15.54 5.78 -48.10
N GLU A 599 -15.45 4.55 -48.60
CA GLU A 599 -14.56 4.19 -49.71
C GLU A 599 -14.91 4.87 -51.04
N THR A 600 -16.13 5.42 -51.20
CA THR A 600 -16.52 6.21 -52.37
C THR A 600 -16.11 7.69 -52.28
N LEU A 601 -15.64 8.14 -51.12
CA LEU A 601 -15.29 9.54 -50.85
C LEU A 601 -13.82 9.85 -51.22
N ASP A 602 -13.46 11.14 -51.17
CA ASP A 602 -12.10 11.59 -51.46
C ASP A 602 -11.05 10.92 -50.53
N ALA A 603 -9.88 10.59 -51.07
CA ALA A 603 -8.81 9.88 -50.36
C ALA A 603 -8.42 10.54 -49.02
N ASP A 604 -8.40 11.88 -48.97
CA ASP A 604 -8.10 12.62 -47.74
C ASP A 604 -9.13 12.34 -46.62
N ILE A 605 -10.42 12.26 -46.96
CA ILE A 605 -11.51 11.98 -46.00
C ILE A 605 -11.41 10.54 -45.51
N GLN A 606 -11.10 9.59 -46.41
CA GLN A 606 -10.88 8.20 -46.05
C GLN A 606 -9.73 8.07 -45.03
N GLN A 607 -8.60 8.72 -45.30
CA GLN A 607 -7.44 8.71 -44.41
C GLN A 607 -7.81 9.30 -43.04
N MET A 608 -8.36 10.52 -43.00
CA MET A 608 -8.74 11.18 -41.75
C MET A 608 -9.77 10.38 -40.93
N TYR A 609 -10.71 9.70 -41.61
CA TYR A 609 -11.71 8.85 -40.95
C TYR A 609 -11.05 7.66 -40.24
N TRP A 610 -10.23 6.89 -40.96
CA TRP A 610 -9.59 5.70 -40.39
C TRP A 610 -8.56 6.06 -39.29
N GLU A 611 -7.91 7.22 -39.39
CA GLU A 611 -7.05 7.75 -38.32
C GLU A 611 -7.80 8.06 -37.02
N ARG A 612 -9.13 8.30 -37.07
CA ARG A 612 -9.93 8.75 -35.93
C ARG A 612 -11.02 7.79 -35.47
N VAL A 613 -11.38 6.78 -36.27
CA VAL A 613 -12.46 5.84 -35.94
C VAL A 613 -12.18 5.11 -34.61
N PRO A 614 -13.13 5.02 -33.66
CA PRO A 614 -12.90 4.27 -32.43
C PRO A 614 -12.61 2.79 -32.74
N ALA A 615 -11.58 2.22 -32.12
CA ALA A 615 -11.15 0.84 -32.36
C ALA A 615 -12.04 -0.20 -31.63
N VAL A 616 -13.29 0.11 -31.32
CA VAL A 616 -14.16 -0.80 -30.56
C VAL A 616 -14.85 -1.85 -31.45
N PHE A 617 -14.91 -3.10 -31.00
CA PHE A 617 -15.49 -4.22 -31.75
C PHE A 617 -16.74 -4.80 -31.05
N TRP A 618 -17.85 -4.05 -31.06
CA TRP A 618 -19.13 -4.51 -30.50
C TRP A 618 -19.88 -5.47 -31.44
N GLY A 619 -20.70 -6.37 -30.88
CA GLY A 619 -21.66 -7.17 -31.66
C GLY A 619 -21.19 -8.56 -32.10
N GLY A 620 -20.08 -9.06 -31.52
CA GLY A 620 -19.55 -10.40 -31.78
C GLY A 620 -18.65 -10.49 -33.02
N TYR A 621 -17.94 -11.60 -33.16
CA TYR A 621 -17.07 -11.83 -34.32
C TYR A 621 -17.89 -11.98 -35.60
N LYS A 622 -17.77 -10.99 -36.49
CA LYS A 622 -18.26 -11.04 -37.87
C LYS A 622 -17.04 -10.93 -38.77
N GLU A 623 -16.61 -12.05 -39.33
CA GLU A 623 -15.33 -12.17 -40.04
C GLU A 623 -15.08 -11.03 -41.03
N GLU A 624 -15.99 -10.81 -41.99
CA GLU A 624 -15.83 -9.76 -43.01
C GLU A 624 -15.66 -8.35 -42.41
N ASN A 625 -16.43 -8.01 -41.38
CA ASN A 625 -16.40 -6.66 -40.79
C ASN A 625 -15.20 -6.47 -39.87
N THR A 626 -14.90 -7.48 -39.06
CA THR A 626 -13.83 -7.46 -38.06
C THR A 626 -12.48 -7.38 -38.74
N LEU A 627 -12.23 -8.29 -39.70
CA LEU A 627 -10.97 -8.34 -40.43
C LEU A 627 -10.77 -7.08 -41.28
N TYR A 628 -11.84 -6.57 -41.90
CA TYR A 628 -11.77 -5.33 -42.66
C TYR A 628 -11.39 -4.13 -41.79
N LYS A 629 -12.02 -3.97 -40.62
CA LYS A 629 -11.70 -2.88 -39.69
C LYS A 629 -10.27 -2.97 -39.17
N ILE A 630 -9.81 -4.17 -38.80
CA ILE A 630 -8.42 -4.41 -38.37
C ILE A 630 -7.44 -4.00 -39.49
N SER A 631 -7.69 -4.47 -40.72
CA SER A 631 -6.85 -4.15 -41.88
C SER A 631 -6.78 -2.65 -42.15
N LYS A 632 -7.92 -1.94 -42.08
CA LYS A 632 -7.98 -0.49 -42.28
C LYS A 632 -7.32 0.31 -41.17
N LEU A 633 -7.44 -0.11 -39.91
CA LEU A 633 -6.71 0.52 -38.80
C LEU A 633 -5.20 0.30 -38.96
N ALA A 634 -4.77 -0.91 -39.30
CA ALA A 634 -3.37 -1.21 -39.53
C ALA A 634 -2.77 -0.38 -40.69
N SER A 635 -3.51 -0.18 -41.79
CA SER A 635 -3.02 0.57 -42.95
C SER A 635 -2.77 2.06 -42.67
N VAL A 636 -3.43 2.64 -41.67
CA VAL A 636 -3.19 4.01 -41.20
C VAL A 636 -2.26 4.09 -39.97
N GLY A 637 -1.53 3.01 -39.67
CA GLY A 637 -0.56 2.97 -38.57
C GLY A 637 -1.19 2.81 -37.18
N ARG A 638 -2.44 2.37 -37.08
CA ARG A 638 -3.18 2.13 -35.83
C ARG A 638 -3.30 0.65 -35.48
N GLY A 639 -2.26 -0.13 -35.81
CA GLY A 639 -2.19 -1.55 -35.47
C GLY A 639 -2.31 -1.81 -33.97
N LEU A 640 -1.74 -0.94 -33.14
CA LEU A 640 -1.79 -1.09 -31.67
C LEU A 640 -3.21 -1.00 -31.13
N ASP A 641 -3.97 0.02 -31.57
CA ASP A 641 -5.37 0.19 -31.18
C ASP A 641 -6.20 -1.04 -31.62
N ALA A 642 -5.97 -1.53 -32.84
CA ALA A 642 -6.64 -2.73 -33.34
C ALA A 642 -6.31 -3.99 -32.51
N MET A 643 -5.06 -4.17 -32.09
CA MET A 643 -4.66 -5.30 -31.24
C MET A 643 -5.29 -5.22 -29.85
N ASN A 644 -5.19 -4.07 -29.17
CA ASN A 644 -5.68 -3.90 -27.80
C ASN A 644 -7.21 -4.10 -27.68
N ASP A 645 -7.97 -3.80 -28.74
CA ASP A 645 -9.44 -3.86 -28.69
C ASP A 645 -10.06 -5.08 -29.40
N SER A 646 -9.28 -5.92 -30.09
CA SER A 646 -9.81 -7.08 -30.84
C SER A 646 -9.35 -8.46 -30.34
N TRP A 647 -8.52 -8.52 -29.29
CA TRP A 647 -7.96 -9.77 -28.76
C TRP A 647 -9.00 -10.81 -28.34
N ILE A 648 -10.20 -10.37 -27.93
CA ILE A 648 -11.32 -11.25 -27.59
C ILE A 648 -11.73 -12.16 -28.75
N TYR A 649 -11.36 -11.80 -29.99
CA TYR A 649 -11.63 -12.57 -31.20
C TYR A 649 -10.39 -13.26 -31.79
N ALA A 650 -9.26 -13.26 -31.07
CA ALA A 650 -8.01 -13.83 -31.55
C ALA A 650 -8.15 -15.32 -31.93
N LYS A 651 -9.03 -16.06 -31.27
CA LYS A 651 -9.28 -17.48 -31.56
C LYS A 651 -9.91 -17.67 -32.94
N GLU A 652 -10.82 -16.80 -33.33
CA GLU A 652 -11.58 -16.86 -34.58
C GLU A 652 -10.84 -16.23 -35.78
N MET A 653 -9.84 -15.37 -35.54
CA MET A 653 -9.08 -14.71 -36.61
C MET A 653 -8.17 -15.68 -37.39
N PRO A 654 -8.01 -15.50 -38.72
CA PRO A 654 -7.00 -16.23 -39.50
C PRO A 654 -5.56 -15.93 -39.03
N THR A 655 -4.67 -16.92 -39.11
CA THR A 655 -3.26 -16.84 -38.65
C THR A 655 -2.51 -15.69 -39.29
N ALA A 656 -2.62 -15.56 -40.62
CA ALA A 656 -1.99 -14.48 -41.37
C ALA A 656 -2.41 -13.08 -40.91
N VAL A 657 -3.65 -12.91 -40.40
CA VAL A 657 -4.13 -11.62 -39.90
C VAL A 657 -3.49 -11.30 -38.55
N ILE A 658 -3.38 -12.28 -37.66
CA ILE A 658 -2.71 -12.11 -36.37
C ILE A 658 -1.23 -11.76 -36.58
N GLU A 659 -0.55 -12.49 -37.45
CA GLU A 659 0.86 -12.26 -37.80
C GLU A 659 1.09 -10.86 -38.38
N GLU A 660 0.24 -10.42 -39.31
CA GLU A 660 0.34 -9.07 -39.89
C GLU A 660 0.00 -7.98 -38.89
N LEU A 661 -1.01 -8.21 -38.03
CA LEU A 661 -1.41 -7.27 -36.98
C LEU A 661 -0.25 -7.03 -36.00
N LEU A 662 0.35 -8.09 -35.45
CA LEU A 662 1.48 -7.98 -34.52
C LEU A 662 2.70 -7.31 -35.16
N GLN A 663 2.97 -7.55 -36.45
CA GLN A 663 4.01 -6.83 -37.19
C GLN A 663 3.64 -5.36 -37.48
N SER A 664 2.36 -5.05 -37.68
CA SER A 664 1.89 -3.68 -37.88
C SER A 664 2.07 -2.83 -36.62
N VAL A 665 1.93 -3.42 -35.43
CA VAL A 665 2.21 -2.75 -34.15
C VAL A 665 3.68 -2.32 -34.07
N LEU A 666 4.62 -3.19 -34.45
CA LEU A 666 6.06 -2.84 -34.49
C LEU A 666 6.41 -1.74 -35.50
N ARG A 667 5.56 -1.54 -36.52
CA ARG A 667 5.70 -0.49 -37.54
C ARG A 667 4.94 0.80 -37.18
N SER A 668 4.16 0.79 -36.11
CA SER A 668 3.34 1.92 -35.67
C SER A 668 4.22 3.13 -35.32
N LYS A 669 3.78 4.32 -35.75
CA LYS A 669 4.45 5.61 -35.44
C LYS A 669 4.00 6.23 -34.11
N LYS A 670 2.98 5.68 -33.45
CA LYS A 670 2.62 6.08 -32.07
C LYS A 670 3.71 5.58 -31.12
N GLU A 671 4.17 6.43 -30.20
CA GLU A 671 5.17 6.03 -29.20
C GLU A 671 4.69 4.79 -28.44
N LEU A 672 5.47 3.71 -28.53
CA LEU A 672 5.14 2.38 -28.02
C LEU A 672 5.44 2.21 -26.52
N ASN A 673 6.06 3.20 -25.88
CA ASN A 673 6.79 2.99 -24.63
C ASN A 673 5.96 2.93 -23.34
N ASP A 674 4.63 3.15 -23.38
CA ASP A 674 3.72 2.91 -22.24
C ASP A 674 2.32 2.39 -22.64
N ALA A 675 2.12 1.96 -23.89
CA ALA A 675 0.77 1.76 -24.48
C ALA A 675 0.41 0.31 -24.87
N ILE A 676 1.35 -0.63 -24.82
CA ILE A 676 1.09 -2.03 -25.17
C ILE A 676 0.54 -2.76 -23.95
N ASP A 677 -0.74 -3.13 -24.00
CA ASP A 677 -1.37 -3.92 -22.94
C ASP A 677 -0.86 -5.36 -23.01
N HIS A 678 -0.32 -5.85 -21.88
CA HIS A 678 0.25 -7.19 -21.79
C HIS A 678 -0.80 -8.28 -22.06
N HIS A 679 -2.06 -8.07 -21.65
CA HIS A 679 -3.07 -9.11 -21.68
C HIS A 679 -3.56 -9.41 -23.11
N PRO A 680 -3.93 -8.41 -23.93
CA PRO A 680 -4.22 -8.61 -25.35
C PRO A 680 -3.07 -9.28 -26.10
N LEU A 681 -1.84 -8.81 -25.87
CA LEU A 681 -0.65 -9.33 -26.53
C LEU A 681 -0.40 -10.81 -26.21
N SER A 682 -0.46 -11.20 -24.93
CA SER A 682 -0.25 -12.61 -24.54
C SER A 682 -1.28 -13.53 -25.18
N VAL A 683 -2.55 -13.10 -25.28
CA VAL A 683 -3.60 -13.88 -25.95
C VAL A 683 -3.24 -14.18 -27.40
N TYR A 684 -2.78 -13.20 -28.18
CA TYR A 684 -2.40 -13.43 -29.58
C TYR A 684 -1.21 -14.37 -29.72
N ILE A 685 -0.17 -14.18 -28.91
CA ILE A 685 1.04 -15.02 -28.93
C ILE A 685 0.67 -16.47 -28.56
N GLU A 686 -0.13 -16.67 -27.50
CA GLU A 686 -0.65 -17.98 -27.11
C GLU A 686 -1.46 -18.64 -28.24
N GLN A 687 -2.29 -17.88 -28.96
CA GLN A 687 -3.04 -18.44 -30.11
C GLN A 687 -2.11 -18.89 -31.23
N LEU A 688 -1.04 -18.14 -31.53
CA LEU A 688 -0.06 -18.54 -32.55
C LEU A 688 0.68 -19.81 -32.16
N HIS A 689 1.05 -19.98 -30.88
CA HIS A 689 1.66 -21.23 -30.40
C HIS A 689 0.76 -22.46 -30.58
N LYS A 690 -0.55 -22.30 -30.48
CA LYS A 690 -1.54 -23.39 -30.59
C LYS A 690 -1.83 -23.80 -32.04
N ARG A 691 -1.31 -23.06 -33.03
CA ARG A 691 -1.64 -23.21 -34.45
C ARG A 691 -0.52 -23.86 -35.23
N GLU A 692 -0.84 -24.93 -35.97
CA GLU A 692 0.15 -25.65 -36.79
C GLU A 692 0.56 -24.85 -38.05
N ASP A 693 -0.31 -23.98 -38.54
CA ASP A 693 -0.10 -23.13 -39.72
C ASP A 693 0.65 -21.82 -39.42
N ALA A 694 1.00 -21.57 -38.15
CA ALA A 694 1.76 -20.39 -37.75
C ALA A 694 3.23 -20.47 -38.18
N ASN A 695 3.77 -19.35 -38.66
CA ASN A 695 5.18 -19.24 -39.00
C ASN A 695 6.03 -19.17 -37.73
N LYS A 696 6.66 -20.30 -37.36
CA LYS A 696 7.49 -20.39 -36.16
C LYS A 696 8.70 -19.44 -36.14
N GLU A 697 9.29 -19.14 -37.29
CA GLU A 697 10.40 -18.19 -37.36
C GLU A 697 9.95 -16.77 -37.04
N LEU A 698 8.78 -16.38 -37.57
CA LEU A 698 8.16 -15.09 -37.25
C LEU A 698 7.73 -15.03 -35.79
N LEU A 699 7.08 -16.08 -35.25
CA LEU A 699 6.66 -16.12 -33.85
C LEU A 699 7.84 -15.96 -32.89
N LEU A 700 8.97 -16.63 -33.15
CA LEU A 700 10.20 -16.46 -32.38
C LEU A 700 10.72 -15.01 -32.41
N GLN A 701 10.63 -14.32 -33.57
CA GLN A 701 11.00 -12.90 -33.67
C GLN A 701 10.05 -12.01 -32.88
N LEU A 702 8.74 -12.30 -32.90
CA LEU A 702 7.73 -11.58 -32.14
C LEU A 702 7.93 -11.76 -30.63
N GLU A 703 8.17 -12.98 -30.15
CA GLU A 703 8.54 -13.25 -28.76
C GLU A 703 9.74 -12.40 -28.32
N TRP A 704 10.79 -12.34 -29.15
CA TRP A 704 11.98 -11.53 -28.86
C TRP A 704 11.67 -10.04 -28.80
N MET A 705 10.96 -9.51 -29.80
CA MET A 705 10.67 -8.08 -29.89
C MET A 705 9.76 -7.61 -28.74
N TYR A 706 8.80 -8.44 -28.35
CA TYR A 706 7.81 -8.16 -27.31
C TYR A 706 8.17 -8.62 -25.90
N LEU A 707 9.33 -9.25 -25.71
CA LEU A 707 9.79 -9.75 -24.42
C LEU A 707 9.65 -8.74 -23.25
N PRO A 708 9.95 -7.43 -23.41
CA PRO A 708 9.75 -6.48 -22.33
C PRO A 708 8.29 -6.46 -21.84
N VAL A 709 7.30 -6.62 -22.70
CA VAL A 709 5.89 -6.65 -22.29
C VAL A 709 5.52 -8.04 -21.74
N LEU A 710 5.96 -9.10 -22.43
CA LEU A 710 5.63 -10.49 -22.09
C LEU A 710 6.25 -10.96 -20.77
N ARG A 711 7.26 -10.27 -20.22
CA ARG A 711 7.90 -10.63 -18.94
C ARG A 711 6.92 -10.70 -17.76
N TYR A 712 5.79 -10.01 -17.85
CA TYR A 712 4.77 -10.00 -16.80
C TYR A 712 3.78 -11.16 -16.90
N ASP A 713 3.85 -11.97 -17.95
CA ASP A 713 2.98 -13.12 -18.11
C ASP A 713 3.43 -14.26 -17.20
N HIS A 714 2.56 -14.64 -16.27
CA HIS A 714 2.79 -15.74 -15.35
C HIS A 714 2.55 -17.11 -16.00
N LYS A 715 1.87 -17.15 -17.17
CA LYS A 715 1.71 -18.36 -17.97
C LYS A 715 2.89 -18.44 -18.94
N LYS A 716 3.87 -19.28 -18.62
CA LYS A 716 5.15 -19.42 -19.35
C LYS A 716 5.03 -19.84 -20.83
N GLU A 717 3.82 -19.95 -21.38
CA GLU A 717 3.52 -20.35 -22.75
C GLU A 717 3.88 -19.27 -23.78
N SER A 718 3.79 -17.98 -23.41
CA SER A 718 4.05 -16.85 -24.32
C SER A 718 5.51 -16.66 -24.73
N LEU A 719 6.46 -17.38 -24.12
CA LEU A 719 7.89 -17.33 -24.43
C LEU A 719 8.43 -18.73 -24.77
N ALA A 720 7.57 -19.62 -25.26
CA ALA A 720 7.92 -21.04 -25.39
C ALA A 720 9.05 -21.26 -26.40
N LEU A 721 9.09 -20.57 -27.55
CA LEU A 721 10.15 -20.79 -28.54
C LEU A 721 11.48 -20.19 -28.09
N LEU A 722 11.48 -19.04 -27.40
CA LEU A 722 12.69 -18.48 -26.80
C LEU A 722 13.27 -19.42 -25.72
N ASN A 723 12.41 -19.98 -24.85
CA ASN A 723 12.83 -20.95 -23.84
C ASN A 723 13.34 -22.26 -24.47
N GLU A 724 12.67 -22.76 -25.52
CA GLU A 724 13.13 -23.92 -26.28
C GLU A 724 14.49 -23.64 -26.94
N LYS A 725 14.68 -22.46 -27.53
CA LYS A 725 15.93 -22.06 -28.19
C LYS A 725 17.08 -21.94 -27.20
N LEU A 726 16.83 -21.39 -26.00
CA LEU A 726 17.80 -21.40 -24.90
C LEU A 726 18.23 -22.82 -24.52
N ALA A 727 17.28 -23.75 -24.46
CA ALA A 727 17.57 -25.13 -24.07
C ALA A 727 18.27 -25.95 -25.17
N THR A 728 18.12 -25.58 -26.44
CA THR A 728 18.58 -26.39 -27.59
C THR A 728 19.77 -25.79 -28.33
N SER A 729 19.98 -24.47 -28.30
CA SER A 729 21.00 -23.77 -29.08
C SER A 729 22.05 -23.08 -28.20
N PRO A 730 23.25 -23.67 -28.04
CA PRO A 730 24.37 -23.02 -27.37
C PRO A 730 24.75 -21.67 -27.99
N ASP A 731 24.65 -21.52 -29.32
CA ASP A 731 24.96 -20.28 -30.02
C ASP A 731 24.08 -19.11 -29.56
N PHE A 732 22.80 -19.36 -29.33
CA PHE A 732 21.87 -18.33 -28.86
C PHE A 732 22.24 -17.84 -27.46
N VAL A 733 22.66 -18.74 -26.56
CA VAL A 733 23.14 -18.34 -25.22
C VAL A 733 24.35 -17.41 -25.33
N ILE A 734 25.29 -17.72 -26.21
CA ILE A 734 26.48 -16.89 -26.43
C ILE A 734 26.11 -15.53 -27.02
N GLU A 735 25.20 -15.50 -27.98
CA GLU A 735 24.67 -14.26 -28.56
C GLU A 735 24.11 -13.33 -27.47
N LEU A 736 23.28 -13.86 -26.56
CA LEU A 736 22.70 -13.10 -25.45
C LEU A 736 23.76 -12.61 -24.43
N LEU A 737 24.78 -13.42 -24.16
CA LEU A 737 25.90 -13.00 -23.30
C LEU A 737 26.66 -11.84 -23.91
N CYS A 738 26.91 -11.87 -25.23
CA CYS A 738 27.57 -10.79 -25.95
C CYS A 738 26.73 -9.50 -26.01
N TYR A 739 25.39 -9.58 -25.94
CA TYR A 739 24.55 -8.39 -25.79
C TYR A 739 24.70 -7.74 -24.40
N LEU A 740 24.94 -8.53 -23.35
CA LEU A 740 24.99 -8.05 -21.97
C LEU A 740 26.38 -7.62 -21.50
N TYR A 741 27.41 -8.32 -21.97
CA TYR A 741 28.75 -8.23 -21.42
C TYR A 741 29.78 -7.97 -22.54
N LYS A 742 30.77 -7.13 -22.25
CA LYS A 742 31.92 -6.95 -23.13
C LYS A 742 32.89 -8.14 -22.97
N PRO A 743 33.60 -8.55 -24.04
CA PRO A 743 34.61 -9.60 -23.95
C PRO A 743 35.70 -9.24 -22.93
N GLU A 744 36.17 -10.23 -22.17
CA GLU A 744 37.24 -10.05 -21.17
C GLU A 744 38.58 -9.58 -21.77
N THR A 745 38.75 -9.67 -23.09
CA THR A 745 40.01 -9.44 -23.81
C THR A 745 40.07 -8.14 -24.61
N GLU A 746 39.00 -7.33 -24.66
CA GLU A 746 39.03 -6.04 -25.37
C GLU A 746 39.60 -4.91 -24.50
N GLU A 747 40.62 -4.20 -25.01
CA GLU A 747 41.07 -2.91 -24.45
C GLU A 747 39.99 -1.84 -24.71
N GLU A 748 39.76 -0.98 -23.72
CA GLU A 748 38.74 0.09 -23.71
C GLU A 748 38.82 1.00 -24.94
N GLN A 749 38.04 0.70 -25.98
CA GLN A 749 37.60 1.70 -26.95
C GLN A 749 36.16 2.08 -26.64
N GLU A 750 35.96 3.33 -26.24
CA GLU A 750 34.66 3.98 -26.05
C GLU A 750 33.95 4.14 -27.40
N LYS A 751 33.18 3.14 -27.81
CA LYS A 751 32.02 3.38 -28.67
C LYS A 751 30.78 3.33 -27.80
N ASP A 752 30.01 4.42 -27.81
CA ASP A 752 28.70 4.45 -27.18
C ASP A 752 27.80 3.39 -27.83
N PRO A 753 27.10 2.56 -27.03
CA PRO A 753 26.20 1.54 -27.55
C PRO A 753 25.06 2.20 -28.33
N THR A 754 24.69 1.61 -29.47
CA THR A 754 23.52 2.07 -30.23
C THR A 754 22.24 1.78 -29.45
N GLU A 755 21.14 2.45 -29.79
CA GLU A 755 19.83 2.16 -29.17
C GLU A 755 19.38 0.71 -29.42
N ALA A 756 19.77 0.11 -30.55
CA ALA A 756 19.53 -1.30 -30.81
C ALA A 756 20.29 -2.20 -29.82
N ASP A 757 21.55 -1.87 -29.52
CA ASP A 757 22.36 -2.62 -28.56
C ASP A 757 21.75 -2.55 -27.15
N LYS A 758 21.29 -1.36 -26.72
CA LYS A 758 20.61 -1.18 -25.43
C LYS A 758 19.33 -2.00 -25.33
N HIS A 759 18.49 -1.99 -26.37
CA HIS A 759 17.26 -2.79 -26.39
C HIS A 759 17.54 -4.30 -26.37
N ASN A 760 18.56 -4.76 -27.10
CA ASN A 760 18.95 -6.16 -27.10
C ASN A 760 19.53 -6.60 -25.75
N ALA A 761 20.35 -5.77 -25.12
CA ALA A 761 20.87 -6.01 -23.77
C ALA A 761 19.72 -6.13 -22.75
N MET A 762 18.76 -5.20 -22.79
CA MET A 762 17.59 -5.23 -21.91
C MET A 762 16.78 -6.54 -22.06
N ARG A 763 16.52 -6.94 -23.30
CA ARG A 763 15.82 -8.20 -23.60
C ARG A 763 16.61 -9.42 -23.12
N ALA A 764 17.92 -9.47 -23.40
CA ALA A 764 18.78 -10.55 -22.93
C ALA A 764 18.76 -10.68 -21.40
N PHE A 765 18.81 -9.55 -20.68
CA PHE A 765 18.72 -9.51 -19.23
C PHE A 765 17.40 -10.09 -18.72
N TYR A 766 16.27 -9.65 -19.28
CA TYR A 766 14.96 -10.17 -18.90
C TYR A 766 14.82 -11.65 -19.19
N LEU A 767 15.29 -12.10 -20.35
CA LEU A 767 15.19 -13.50 -20.75
C LEU A 767 16.00 -14.40 -19.81
N PHE A 768 17.24 -14.03 -19.47
CA PHE A 768 18.05 -14.81 -18.52
C PHE A 768 17.46 -14.84 -17.11
N ASN A 769 16.92 -13.72 -16.61
CA ASN A 769 16.29 -13.70 -15.30
C ASN A 769 15.05 -14.61 -15.20
N GLN A 770 14.38 -14.88 -16.32
CA GLN A 770 13.22 -15.77 -16.43
C GLN A 770 13.57 -17.20 -16.83
N TRP A 771 14.82 -17.46 -17.22
CA TRP A 771 15.23 -18.77 -17.70
C TRP A 771 15.23 -19.80 -16.57
N ARG A 772 14.45 -20.87 -16.75
CA ARG A 772 14.31 -21.98 -15.78
C ARG A 772 14.52 -23.36 -16.39
N THR A 773 14.42 -23.49 -17.71
CA THR A 773 14.47 -24.78 -18.41
C THR A 773 15.89 -25.28 -18.55
N ILE A 774 16.20 -26.40 -17.88
CA ILE A 774 17.53 -27.03 -17.92
C ILE A 774 17.60 -28.01 -19.11
N PRO A 775 18.60 -27.90 -19.99
CA PRO A 775 18.78 -28.81 -21.12
C PRO A 775 18.88 -30.28 -20.67
N GLY A 776 18.03 -31.14 -21.24
CA GLY A 776 17.99 -32.56 -20.89
C GLY A 776 17.21 -32.89 -19.60
N ALA A 777 16.62 -31.89 -18.93
CA ALA A 777 15.71 -32.12 -17.81
C ALA A 777 14.26 -32.33 -18.31
N GLY A 778 13.58 -33.34 -17.78
CA GLY A 778 12.15 -33.60 -18.04
C GLY A 778 11.23 -33.09 -16.92
N ASP A 779 9.92 -33.11 -17.15
CA ASP A 779 8.90 -32.55 -16.24
C ASP A 779 8.82 -33.24 -14.86
N GLU A 780 9.29 -34.50 -14.76
CA GLU A 780 9.30 -35.30 -13.52
C GLU A 780 10.68 -35.31 -12.81
N GLY A 781 11.53 -34.29 -13.02
CA GLY A 781 12.81 -34.23 -12.32
C GLY A 781 13.87 -35.21 -12.83
N THR A 782 13.64 -35.79 -14.01
CA THR A 782 14.58 -36.69 -14.69
C THR A 782 15.62 -35.88 -15.45
N LEU A 783 16.86 -36.38 -15.49
CA LEU A 783 17.96 -35.72 -16.20
C LEU A 783 18.69 -36.69 -17.15
N ASP A 784 18.74 -36.32 -18.43
CA ASP A 784 19.63 -36.92 -19.42
C ASP A 784 21.02 -36.26 -19.35
N GLU A 785 21.91 -36.91 -18.63
CA GLU A 785 23.30 -36.49 -18.42
C GLU A 785 24.05 -36.27 -19.75
N LYS A 786 23.78 -37.06 -20.79
CA LYS A 786 24.51 -36.96 -22.07
C LYS A 786 24.09 -35.72 -22.83
N VAL A 787 22.79 -35.42 -22.85
CA VAL A 787 22.26 -34.21 -23.48
C VAL A 787 22.80 -32.97 -22.78
N LEU A 788 22.68 -32.91 -21.45
CA LEU A 788 23.17 -31.79 -20.65
C LEU A 788 24.68 -31.58 -20.83
N SER A 789 25.48 -32.64 -20.69
CA SER A 789 26.95 -32.55 -20.81
C SER A 789 27.39 -32.05 -22.17
N LYS A 790 26.76 -32.55 -23.25
CA LYS A 790 27.06 -32.13 -24.62
C LYS A 790 26.71 -30.65 -24.84
N TRP A 791 25.54 -30.23 -24.40
CA TRP A 791 25.09 -28.84 -24.53
C TRP A 791 25.96 -27.88 -23.71
N MET A 792 26.24 -28.21 -22.45
CA MET A 792 27.05 -27.37 -21.55
C MET A 792 28.49 -27.22 -22.05
N SER A 793 29.09 -28.33 -22.53
CA SER A 793 30.43 -28.27 -23.12
C SER A 793 30.49 -27.35 -24.34
N ALA A 794 29.44 -27.36 -25.18
CA ALA A 794 29.35 -26.47 -26.33
C ALA A 794 29.21 -25.00 -25.91
N VAL A 795 28.39 -24.68 -24.90
CA VAL A 795 28.28 -23.31 -24.35
C VAL A 795 29.62 -22.84 -23.80
N LEU A 796 30.27 -23.63 -22.95
CA LEU A 796 31.54 -23.25 -22.32
C LEU A 796 32.68 -23.09 -23.34
N SER A 797 32.77 -23.98 -24.34
CA SER A 797 33.77 -23.87 -25.41
C SER A 797 33.59 -22.58 -26.19
N LYS A 798 32.35 -22.30 -26.65
CA LYS A 798 32.06 -21.10 -27.44
C LYS A 798 32.23 -19.82 -26.62
N ALA A 799 31.81 -19.82 -25.35
CA ALA A 799 32.02 -18.70 -24.44
C ALA A 799 33.51 -18.38 -24.26
N SER A 800 34.37 -19.39 -24.21
CA SER A 800 35.83 -19.21 -24.15
C SER A 800 36.37 -18.53 -25.42
N GLU A 801 35.90 -18.95 -26.59
CA GLU A 801 36.31 -18.38 -27.89
C GLU A 801 35.98 -16.88 -28.03
N CYS A 802 34.91 -16.41 -27.39
CA CYS A 802 34.48 -15.00 -27.43
C CYS A 802 34.74 -14.22 -26.12
N GLY A 803 35.56 -14.77 -25.21
CA GLY A 803 35.95 -14.05 -23.98
C GLY A 803 34.83 -13.84 -22.96
N GLN A 804 33.82 -14.71 -22.95
CA GLN A 804 32.64 -14.66 -22.08
C GLN A 804 32.55 -15.82 -21.07
N TYR A 805 33.65 -16.57 -20.87
CA TYR A 805 33.66 -17.81 -20.10
C TYR A 805 33.14 -17.64 -18.66
N LYS A 806 33.62 -16.61 -17.93
CA LYS A 806 33.19 -16.34 -16.56
C LYS A 806 31.70 -15.98 -16.48
N HIS A 807 31.20 -15.18 -17.43
CA HIS A 807 29.80 -14.78 -17.48
C HIS A 807 28.88 -15.97 -17.82
N ALA A 808 29.30 -16.84 -18.75
CA ALA A 808 28.61 -18.09 -19.02
C ALA A 808 28.56 -18.98 -17.78
N CYS A 809 29.68 -19.14 -17.07
CA CYS A 809 29.73 -19.87 -15.80
C CYS A 809 28.76 -19.29 -14.75
N SER A 810 28.70 -17.97 -14.61
CA SER A 810 27.75 -17.31 -13.70
C SER A 810 26.29 -17.59 -14.06
N GLN A 811 25.91 -17.45 -15.34
CA GLN A 811 24.54 -17.72 -15.80
C GLN A 811 24.15 -19.19 -15.62
N LEU A 812 25.05 -20.12 -15.94
CA LEU A 812 24.83 -21.55 -15.72
C LEU A 812 24.65 -21.87 -14.23
N GLY A 813 25.40 -21.20 -13.35
CA GLY A 813 25.22 -21.33 -11.90
C GLY A 813 23.82 -20.94 -11.46
N GLN A 814 23.29 -19.80 -11.92
CA GLN A 814 21.91 -19.39 -11.59
C GLN A 814 20.86 -20.33 -12.17
N LEU A 815 21.04 -20.76 -13.42
CA LEU A 815 20.11 -21.68 -14.08
C LEU A 815 20.00 -23.01 -13.33
N PHE A 816 21.14 -23.64 -13.02
CA PHE A 816 21.15 -24.98 -12.44
C PHE A 816 20.65 -25.03 -10.98
N ALA A 817 20.59 -23.89 -10.27
CA ALA A 817 19.94 -23.80 -8.96
C ALA A 817 18.41 -24.05 -9.01
N HIS A 818 17.81 -24.05 -10.19
CA HIS A 818 16.39 -24.38 -10.36
C HIS A 818 16.13 -25.89 -10.42
N PHE A 819 17.16 -26.73 -10.60
CA PHE A 819 16.98 -28.18 -10.54
C PHE A 819 16.71 -28.63 -9.10
N PRO A 820 15.73 -29.51 -8.83
CA PRO A 820 15.49 -30.00 -7.47
C PRO A 820 16.70 -30.80 -6.94
N GLU A 821 17.28 -30.37 -5.82
CA GLU A 821 18.50 -30.97 -5.25
C GLU A 821 18.21 -32.24 -4.44
N TRP A 822 16.92 -32.51 -4.19
CA TRP A 822 16.41 -33.62 -3.37
C TRP A 822 15.87 -34.81 -4.20
N GLU A 823 15.95 -34.75 -5.51
CA GLU A 823 15.51 -35.82 -6.41
C GLU A 823 16.63 -36.82 -6.73
N ASN A 824 16.24 -38.02 -7.17
CA ASN A 824 17.17 -39.13 -7.43
C ASN A 824 18.24 -38.78 -8.48
N ASP A 825 17.92 -37.89 -9.42
CA ASP A 825 18.81 -37.52 -10.53
C ASP A 825 19.70 -36.29 -10.25
N ALA A 826 19.60 -35.66 -9.07
CA ALA A 826 20.47 -34.53 -8.70
C ALA A 826 21.96 -34.91 -8.74
N GLU A 827 22.30 -36.17 -8.44
CA GLU A 827 23.67 -36.69 -8.54
C GLU A 827 24.23 -36.63 -9.97
N LYS A 828 23.37 -36.79 -11.00
CA LYS A 828 23.76 -36.63 -12.40
C LYS A 828 24.14 -35.19 -12.71
N LEU A 829 23.37 -34.21 -12.23
CA LEU A 829 23.71 -32.79 -12.38
C LEU A 829 25.04 -32.47 -11.69
N PHE A 830 25.25 -32.97 -10.46
CA PHE A 830 26.48 -32.74 -9.71
C PHE A 830 27.71 -33.31 -10.44
N ALA A 831 27.58 -34.49 -11.05
CA ALA A 831 28.64 -35.08 -11.86
C ALA A 831 29.03 -34.21 -13.07
N VAL A 832 28.05 -33.54 -13.68
CA VAL A 832 28.28 -32.65 -14.82
C VAL A 832 28.95 -31.33 -14.39
N ILE A 833 28.56 -30.75 -13.26
CA ILE A 833 29.03 -29.41 -12.85
C ILE A 833 30.30 -29.43 -11.98
N GLU A 834 30.62 -30.54 -11.30
CA GLU A 834 31.81 -30.66 -10.43
C GLU A 834 33.16 -30.41 -11.15
N PRO A 835 33.35 -30.79 -12.43
CA PRO A 835 34.57 -30.49 -13.17
C PRO A 835 34.81 -28.99 -13.45
N ILE A 836 33.80 -28.13 -13.32
CA ILE A 836 33.94 -26.69 -13.55
C ILE A 836 34.85 -26.09 -12.47
N GLU A 837 35.88 -25.34 -12.86
CA GLU A 837 36.84 -24.75 -11.90
C GLU A 837 36.56 -23.27 -11.60
N GLU A 838 35.74 -22.62 -12.43
CA GLU A 838 35.44 -21.19 -12.32
C GLU A 838 34.59 -20.88 -11.08
N LYS A 839 35.08 -19.97 -10.24
CA LYS A 839 34.43 -19.60 -8.98
C LYS A 839 33.09 -18.91 -9.19
N ALA A 840 32.95 -18.11 -10.26
CA ALA A 840 31.72 -17.38 -10.57
C ALA A 840 30.51 -18.31 -10.73
N PHE A 841 30.72 -19.55 -11.22
CA PHE A 841 29.68 -20.57 -11.30
C PHE A 841 29.11 -20.89 -9.91
N TYR A 842 29.97 -21.32 -8.97
CA TYR A 842 29.53 -21.76 -7.65
C TYR A 842 28.98 -20.62 -6.79
N SER A 843 29.50 -19.40 -6.93
CA SER A 843 28.93 -18.21 -6.27
C SER A 843 27.51 -17.91 -6.78
N SER A 844 27.28 -18.03 -8.08
CA SER A 844 25.95 -17.79 -8.67
C SER A 844 24.97 -18.93 -8.39
N TYR A 845 25.46 -20.18 -8.33
CA TYR A 845 24.70 -21.34 -7.89
C TYR A 845 24.25 -21.19 -6.43
N ASN A 846 25.14 -20.75 -5.54
CA ASN A 846 24.79 -20.43 -4.15
C ASN A 846 23.67 -19.38 -4.08
N ALA A 847 23.83 -18.25 -4.79
CA ALA A 847 22.82 -17.19 -4.80
C ALA A 847 21.47 -17.66 -5.36
N GLY A 848 21.49 -18.47 -6.43
CA GLY A 848 20.27 -19.07 -6.99
C GLY A 848 19.54 -19.97 -5.98
N LEU A 849 20.28 -20.84 -5.28
CA LEU A 849 19.73 -21.73 -4.25
C LEU A 849 19.14 -20.94 -3.07
N PHE A 850 19.80 -19.87 -2.65
CA PHE A 850 19.31 -19.00 -1.59
C PHE A 850 18.00 -18.30 -1.99
N ASN A 851 17.96 -17.72 -3.20
CA ASN A 851 16.81 -16.98 -3.72
C ASN A 851 15.60 -17.88 -4.01
N LYS A 852 15.81 -19.17 -4.28
CA LYS A 852 14.76 -20.18 -4.49
C LYS A 852 13.76 -20.26 -3.32
N ARG A 853 14.18 -19.91 -2.10
CA ARG A 853 13.35 -19.91 -0.89
C ARG A 853 12.18 -18.91 -0.96
N GLY A 854 12.36 -17.79 -1.66
CA GLY A 854 11.37 -16.71 -1.68
C GLY A 854 11.18 -16.00 -0.33
N PHE A 855 10.04 -15.30 -0.20
CA PHE A 855 9.66 -14.55 0.99
C PHE A 855 9.09 -15.46 2.09
N THR A 856 9.41 -15.16 3.35
CA THR A 856 8.90 -15.88 4.53
C THR A 856 8.40 -14.90 5.59
N SER A 857 7.27 -15.17 6.22
CA SER A 857 6.77 -14.47 7.42
C SER A 857 6.77 -15.39 8.65
N ARG A 858 6.82 -14.81 9.85
CA ARG A 858 6.80 -15.54 11.14
C ARG A 858 6.18 -14.68 12.24
N GLY A 859 5.74 -15.30 13.34
CA GLY A 859 5.34 -14.56 14.54
C GLY A 859 6.54 -13.93 15.24
N PRO A 860 6.35 -12.84 16.01
CA PRO A 860 7.43 -12.07 16.63
C PRO A 860 8.28 -12.86 17.64
N TYR A 861 7.83 -14.04 18.08
CA TYR A 861 8.48 -14.86 19.11
C TYR A 861 9.00 -16.21 18.59
N ASP A 862 8.81 -16.52 17.30
CA ASP A 862 9.01 -17.87 16.74
C ASP A 862 10.48 -18.22 16.45
N GLY A 863 11.38 -17.22 16.45
CA GLY A 863 12.82 -17.42 16.28
C GLY A 863 13.24 -17.96 14.91
N GLY A 864 14.40 -18.63 14.86
CA GLY A 864 15.06 -19.11 13.63
C GLY A 864 14.64 -20.50 13.15
N GLY A 865 13.42 -20.96 13.45
CA GLY A 865 12.98 -22.33 13.10
C GLY A 865 13.03 -22.63 11.60
N ILE A 866 12.60 -21.66 10.78
CA ILE A 866 12.59 -21.75 9.31
C ILE A 866 14.02 -21.90 8.77
N GLU A 867 14.95 -21.10 9.27
CA GLU A 867 16.35 -21.12 8.86
C GLU A 867 17.03 -22.42 9.28
N ARG A 868 16.75 -22.93 10.49
CA ARG A 868 17.26 -24.26 10.92
C ARG A 868 16.79 -25.39 10.01
N GLY A 869 15.53 -25.37 9.58
CA GLY A 869 15.03 -26.35 8.61
C GLY A 869 15.82 -26.33 7.29
N ASN A 870 16.16 -25.14 6.79
CA ASN A 870 17.02 -24.98 5.61
C ASN A 870 18.47 -25.42 5.88
N ALA A 871 19.01 -25.06 7.05
CA ALA A 871 20.34 -25.48 7.49
C ALA A 871 20.47 -27.02 7.54
N GLU A 872 19.47 -27.71 8.11
CA GLU A 872 19.42 -29.18 8.16
C GLU A 872 19.37 -29.80 6.76
N LEU A 873 18.58 -29.24 5.85
CA LEU A 873 18.52 -29.67 4.45
C LEU A 873 19.91 -29.60 3.80
N PHE A 874 20.57 -28.44 3.86
CA PHE A 874 21.89 -28.25 3.23
C PHE A 874 23.00 -29.05 3.93
N LYS A 875 22.90 -29.24 5.24
CA LYS A 875 23.79 -30.15 5.99
C LYS A 875 23.67 -31.59 5.50
N GLY A 876 22.44 -32.09 5.33
CA GLY A 876 22.19 -33.43 4.79
C GLY A 876 22.76 -33.60 3.38
N LEU A 877 22.60 -32.60 2.52
CA LEU A 877 23.21 -32.59 1.18
C LEU A 877 24.74 -32.60 1.24
N TYR A 878 25.36 -31.77 2.09
CA TYR A 878 26.80 -31.76 2.30
C TYR A 878 27.32 -33.13 2.76
N GLU A 879 26.70 -33.73 3.78
CA GLU A 879 27.12 -35.03 4.33
C GLU A 879 27.02 -36.16 3.31
N LYS A 880 25.98 -36.13 2.46
CA LYS A 880 25.76 -37.12 1.40
C LYS A 880 26.79 -37.03 0.28
N TYR A 881 27.18 -35.82 -0.13
CA TYR A 881 27.93 -35.60 -1.37
C TYR A 881 29.40 -35.16 -1.20
N ASN A 882 29.85 -34.75 0.00
CA ASN A 882 31.19 -34.17 0.21
C ASN A 882 32.37 -35.04 -0.25
N LYS A 883 32.23 -36.37 -0.24
CA LYS A 883 33.27 -37.31 -0.71
C LYS A 883 33.29 -37.49 -2.22
N LYS A 884 32.18 -37.21 -2.91
CA LYS A 884 32.01 -37.42 -4.35
C LYS A 884 32.14 -36.12 -5.15
N TYR A 885 31.57 -35.02 -4.65
CA TYR A 885 31.51 -33.73 -5.34
C TYR A 885 31.98 -32.59 -4.40
N PRO A 886 33.31 -32.44 -4.18
CA PRO A 886 33.86 -31.45 -3.25
C PRO A 886 33.46 -29.99 -3.49
N ARG A 887 33.43 -29.52 -4.74
CA ARG A 887 33.11 -28.11 -5.06
C ARG A 887 31.63 -27.82 -4.89
N VAL A 888 30.74 -28.69 -5.38
CA VAL A 888 29.29 -28.57 -5.14
C VAL A 888 28.98 -28.61 -3.65
N SER A 889 29.59 -29.55 -2.93
CA SER A 889 29.36 -29.70 -1.49
C SER A 889 29.86 -28.49 -0.69
N LYS A 890 30.87 -27.76 -1.18
CA LYS A 890 31.28 -26.50 -0.58
C LYS A 890 30.14 -25.48 -0.59
N VAL A 891 29.37 -25.37 -1.67
CA VAL A 891 28.20 -24.48 -1.73
C VAL A 891 27.15 -24.86 -0.69
N PHE A 892 26.87 -26.15 -0.53
CA PHE A 892 25.95 -26.63 0.52
C PHE A 892 26.46 -26.31 1.92
N LYS A 893 27.77 -26.44 2.15
CA LYS A 893 28.38 -26.05 3.43
C LYS A 893 28.26 -24.55 3.70
N ASP A 894 28.47 -23.72 2.68
CA ASP A 894 28.37 -22.27 2.79
C ASP A 894 26.91 -21.85 3.11
N LEU A 895 25.92 -22.43 2.41
CA LEU A 895 24.50 -22.21 2.70
C LEU A 895 24.08 -22.73 4.08
N TRP A 896 24.53 -23.92 4.46
CA TRP A 896 24.31 -24.47 5.79
C TRP A 896 24.81 -23.50 6.88
N THR A 897 26.05 -23.02 6.75
CA THR A 897 26.64 -22.08 7.72
C THR A 897 25.90 -20.74 7.74
N GLN A 898 25.49 -20.24 6.56
CA GLN A 898 24.72 -19.00 6.45
C GLN A 898 23.35 -19.13 7.12
N TYR A 899 22.61 -20.22 6.88
CA TYR A 899 21.32 -20.45 7.51
C TYR A 899 21.45 -20.72 9.02
N GLU A 900 22.52 -21.36 9.51
CA GLU A 900 22.76 -21.47 10.97
C GLU A 900 22.97 -20.09 11.62
N GLN A 901 23.71 -19.21 10.95
CA GLN A 901 23.94 -17.85 11.44
C GLN A 901 22.63 -17.05 11.44
N MET A 902 21.87 -17.09 10.35
CA MET A 902 20.55 -16.44 10.26
C MET A 902 19.56 -17.00 11.29
N ALA A 903 19.57 -18.32 11.51
CA ALA A 903 18.73 -18.94 12.54
C ALA A 903 19.02 -18.34 13.92
N LYS A 904 20.31 -18.23 14.26
CA LYS A 904 20.74 -17.64 15.52
C LYS A 904 20.35 -16.17 15.63
N GLU A 905 20.53 -15.39 14.57
CA GLU A 905 20.10 -13.99 14.54
C GLU A 905 18.60 -13.84 14.78
N MET A 906 17.80 -14.71 14.16
CA MET A 906 16.35 -14.73 14.36
C MET A 906 15.94 -15.20 15.76
N ASP A 907 16.69 -16.12 16.38
CA ASP A 907 16.48 -16.50 17.78
C ASP A 907 16.82 -15.35 18.73
N ASP A 908 17.97 -14.69 18.50
CA ASP A 908 18.41 -13.53 19.26
C ASP A 908 17.37 -12.41 19.14
N GLU A 909 16.83 -12.14 17.94
CA GLU A 909 15.77 -11.16 17.70
C GLU A 909 14.46 -11.54 18.39
N ALA A 910 14.04 -12.81 18.32
CA ALA A 910 12.84 -13.28 19.00
C ALA A 910 12.99 -13.20 20.53
N ASP A 911 14.16 -13.52 21.07
CA ASP A 911 14.43 -13.41 22.50
C ASP A 911 14.52 -11.96 22.95
N ILE A 912 15.14 -11.07 22.16
CA ILE A 912 15.09 -9.61 22.37
C ILE A 912 13.64 -9.13 22.37
N THR A 913 12.84 -9.55 21.40
CA THR A 913 11.44 -9.13 21.28
C THR A 913 10.60 -9.64 22.45
N LYS A 914 10.80 -10.87 22.93
CA LYS A 914 10.15 -11.38 24.16
C LYS A 914 10.57 -10.63 25.42
N LEU A 915 11.79 -10.14 25.43
CA LEU A 915 12.38 -9.41 26.54
C LEU A 915 12.02 -7.92 26.51
N ASP A 916 11.64 -7.38 25.35
CA ASP A 916 11.25 -5.99 25.12
C ASP A 916 9.73 -5.79 24.97
N TYR A 917 8.97 -6.90 24.84
CA TYR A 917 7.53 -6.96 25.07
C TYR A 917 7.29 -6.97 26.55
#